data_AF-A0A5Q2NQL8-F1
#
_entry.id   AF-A0A5Q2NQL8-F1
#
_cell.length_a   1.000
_cell.length_b   1.000
_cell.length_c   1.000
_cell.angle_alpha   90.00
_cell.angle_beta   90.00
_cell.angle_gamma   90.00
#
_symmetry.space_group_name_H-M   'P 1'
#
loop_
_entity.id
_entity.type
_entity.pdbx_description
1 polymer ?
#
loop_
_entity_poly.entity_id
_entity_poly.type
_entity_poly.pdbx_seq_one_letter_code
_entity_poly.pdbx_strand_id
1 'polypeptide(L)'
;MNRSPWMQRCAAVLAAAVLAVQLVAAAPQASAAPTIYEAESAARAGGASVASDHAGYTGSGFVGGYTDANKGSAATTFTVSAAAAGSYSAALRYANGTGSSQTLSLYVNGSKLKQLPLPATANWDSWAAASETVSLNAGSNTIQYKFDAADSGNVNLDHLALEASLGANLALGKAATASSSVGGFPASNAVDGNVSSYYEGAAGTYPNTLTVDLGSAQSISSVKVKLPSGWGTRSQTLAVLGSANNTSYSTLKASASYTFDPATGNEAAISFSASSARYVRLSFTANSGATGGQAAELEVYGQAGATPTPTATPTATPTATPTATPTPTPTATPTPTPTPSGSFGATMPYDTYQAESLTHNGTAIGPSRTFGDPASEASGRRAVRLTGAGQYVQLTLAKAAQGVTVRYSIPDNAAGTGIDAGISLYVNGTLKQQVPLTSKYSWIYGSYNTEGGEIRWSNNPSAQPTTPHHMYDEVSFKLDQSYPAGTVLKLQRDASNLNFGQTSYVTVDLVETEAVPAALSKPANYVSVTDYGATANGGGDDTAAFNSAIAAVKNSGGTLKGVWIPAGSFTIGSGTKGAGYNGTGTRLYLDSGVSMRGAGIWHSEINGAYAGLYLRGGNVTISDFKIAPDDRIRDDYNGVTAVEGNGTNSTITNLWITHAKVGLWLTNQTSGATFSNSRIRHVWADGVNLHYGTSNTTVTNNSVRTSGDDGLAMWSDTYLNTNNTFSFNTVQIPTLANNIAIYGGKDNKVLSNLLEDTVVNGSGISFGTNFNPPSMTGTLTVQNNRLVRAGSLHKDYGYGIGAIWAYWLNNNGKAQSLTVSVAGNTIEDSTYAGVFIEEPAPGISVTYSSNTITNAGTHGFYVRGSATGSSTFTNNAVNGAPSGKFVNDSPSFTASGSGNNW
;
A
#
# COMPACT_ATOMS: atom_id res chain seq x y z
N MET A 1 80.06 46.16 1.01
CA MET A 1 80.28 46.42 -0.43
C MET A 1 79.08 45.93 -1.22
N ASN A 2 78.71 46.69 -2.25
CA ASN A 2 77.70 46.46 -3.29
C ASN A 2 76.24 46.41 -2.85
N ARG A 3 75.56 47.57 -2.83
CA ARG A 3 74.91 48.27 -3.97
C ARG A 3 73.56 47.63 -4.32
N SER A 4 72.47 48.30 -3.97
CA SER A 4 71.58 49.06 -4.89
C SER A 4 70.18 49.25 -4.24
N PRO A 5 69.27 50.08 -4.79
CA PRO A 5 68.79 51.32 -4.18
C PRO A 5 67.31 51.20 -3.71
N TRP A 6 66.86 51.97 -2.71
CA TRP A 6 66.11 53.23 -2.86
C TRP A 6 65.01 53.18 -3.97
N MET A 7 63.73 53.51 -3.76
CA MET A 7 63.05 54.22 -2.69
C MET A 7 61.52 54.20 -2.93
N GLN A 8 60.74 54.11 -1.84
CA GLN A 8 59.50 54.88 -1.59
C GLN A 8 58.26 54.73 -2.51
N ARG A 9 57.23 53.99 -2.05
CA ARG A 9 55.98 54.53 -1.45
C ARG A 9 54.88 53.45 -1.30
N CYS A 10 54.14 53.55 -0.19
CA CYS A 10 52.85 52.92 0.14
C CYS A 10 52.81 51.50 0.74
N ALA A 11 52.87 51.49 2.08
CA ALA A 11 52.00 50.79 3.05
C ALA A 11 51.81 49.24 3.01
N ALA A 12 52.43 48.59 4.00
CA ALA A 12 51.96 47.47 4.85
C ALA A 12 51.42 46.19 4.14
N VAL A 13 52.28 45.25 3.70
CA VAL A 13 52.81 44.05 4.41
C VAL A 13 51.74 43.00 4.80
N LEU A 14 51.69 41.86 4.07
CA LEU A 14 52.19 40.56 4.57
C LEU A 14 52.22 39.50 3.44
N ALA A 15 53.13 38.54 3.57
CA ALA A 15 53.68 37.71 2.52
C ALA A 15 53.11 36.29 2.42
N ALA A 16 53.30 35.72 1.22
CA ALA A 16 53.80 34.37 0.94
C ALA A 16 52.83 33.27 0.44
N ALA A 17 53.36 32.58 -0.58
CA ALA A 17 53.12 31.21 -1.04
C ALA A 17 52.01 30.98 -2.08
N VAL A 18 52.41 31.16 -3.35
CA VAL A 18 51.85 30.41 -4.49
C VAL A 18 52.39 28.98 -4.42
N LEU A 19 51.59 28.07 -3.88
CA LEU A 19 51.64 26.64 -4.22
C LEU A 19 50.29 26.35 -4.90
N ALA A 20 50.30 26.28 -6.23
CA ALA A 20 49.13 25.90 -7.00
C ALA A 20 48.88 24.39 -6.83
N VAL A 21 48.17 24.02 -5.77
CA VAL A 21 47.49 22.74 -5.69
C VAL A 21 46.22 22.87 -6.52
N GLN A 22 46.10 22.06 -7.57
CA GLN A 22 44.84 21.86 -8.30
C GLN A 22 43.80 21.34 -7.31
N LEU A 23 42.94 22.23 -6.80
CA LEU A 23 41.66 21.84 -6.23
C LEU A 23 40.76 21.46 -7.40
N VAL A 24 40.73 20.16 -7.70
CA VAL A 24 39.60 19.56 -8.41
C VAL A 24 38.38 19.87 -7.55
N ALA A 25 37.54 20.80 -8.02
CA ALA A 25 36.21 20.95 -7.48
C ALA A 25 35.51 19.60 -7.64
N ALA A 26 35.19 18.95 -6.53
CA ALA A 26 34.32 17.78 -6.55
C ALA A 26 32.98 18.24 -7.11
N ALA A 27 32.70 17.86 -8.36
CA ALA A 27 31.39 18.05 -8.96
C ALA A 27 30.33 17.36 -8.07
N PRO A 28 29.14 17.96 -7.92
CA PRO A 28 28.05 17.31 -7.20
C PRO A 28 27.74 15.95 -7.87
N GLN A 29 27.83 14.86 -7.11
CA GLN A 29 27.44 13.54 -7.58
C GLN A 29 25.93 13.53 -7.84
N ALA A 30 25.54 13.55 -9.11
CA ALA A 30 24.23 13.10 -9.55
C ALA A 30 23.99 11.66 -9.07
N SER A 31 22.73 11.30 -8.76
CA SER A 31 22.35 9.90 -8.58
C SER A 31 22.75 9.13 -9.84
N ALA A 32 23.80 8.33 -9.75
CA ALA A 32 24.35 7.62 -10.88
C ALA A 32 23.32 6.60 -11.39
N ALA A 33 23.11 6.55 -12.71
CA ALA A 33 22.42 5.44 -13.34
C ALA A 33 23.05 4.10 -12.87
N PRO A 34 22.27 3.00 -12.80
CA PRO A 34 22.81 1.69 -12.45
C PRO A 34 24.03 1.37 -13.32
N THR A 35 25.10 0.92 -12.68
CA THR A 35 26.32 0.53 -13.40
C THR A 35 26.08 -0.83 -14.03
N ILE A 36 26.12 -0.88 -15.37
CA ILE A 36 25.93 -2.11 -16.13
C ILE A 36 27.29 -2.82 -16.28
N TYR A 37 27.31 -4.11 -15.95
CA TYR A 37 28.42 -5.01 -16.18
C TYR A 37 27.97 -6.09 -17.17
N GLU A 38 28.45 -6.01 -18.41
CA GLU A 38 28.12 -6.97 -19.48
C GLU A 38 28.70 -8.36 -19.16
N ALA A 39 27.91 -9.42 -19.29
CA ALA A 39 28.31 -10.78 -18.89
C ALA A 39 29.44 -11.33 -19.76
N GLU A 40 29.48 -10.97 -21.04
CA GLU A 40 30.55 -11.35 -21.96
C GLU A 40 31.90 -10.69 -21.64
N SER A 41 31.89 -9.66 -20.79
CA SER A 41 33.10 -9.04 -20.23
C SER A 41 33.48 -9.61 -18.85
N ALA A 42 32.61 -10.39 -18.22
CA ALA A 42 32.85 -11.02 -16.92
C ALA A 42 33.77 -12.25 -17.01
N ALA A 43 34.42 -12.62 -15.92
CA ALA A 43 35.26 -13.81 -15.88
C ALA A 43 34.38 -15.08 -15.99
N ARG A 44 34.78 -16.04 -16.83
CA ARG A 44 34.04 -17.28 -17.10
C ARG A 44 34.88 -18.50 -16.77
N ALA A 45 34.24 -19.56 -16.27
CA ALA A 45 34.89 -20.82 -15.96
C ALA A 45 34.00 -22.02 -16.29
N GLY A 46 34.60 -23.23 -16.33
CA GLY A 46 33.89 -24.50 -16.34
C GLY A 46 32.93 -24.73 -17.50
N GLY A 47 33.19 -24.13 -18.66
CA GLY A 47 32.37 -24.28 -19.86
C GLY A 47 31.36 -23.16 -20.12
N ALA A 48 31.27 -22.15 -19.25
CA ALA A 48 30.58 -20.91 -19.56
C ALA A 48 31.30 -20.16 -20.70
N SER A 49 30.57 -19.76 -21.75
CA SER A 49 31.16 -19.17 -22.96
C SER A 49 30.29 -18.06 -23.54
N VAL A 50 30.94 -17.10 -24.22
CA VAL A 50 30.24 -16.03 -24.93
C VAL A 50 29.57 -16.59 -26.18
N ALA A 51 28.35 -16.14 -26.43
CA ALA A 51 27.58 -16.42 -27.63
C ALA A 51 26.81 -15.16 -28.08
N SER A 52 26.26 -15.22 -29.28
CA SER A 52 25.57 -14.08 -29.92
C SER A 52 24.52 -14.54 -30.93
N ASP A 53 24.06 -15.79 -30.81
CA ASP A 53 23.15 -16.48 -31.73
C ASP A 53 21.67 -16.32 -31.36
N HIS A 54 21.37 -15.50 -30.35
CA HIS A 54 20.03 -15.05 -29.97
C HIS A 54 19.96 -13.53 -30.03
N ALA A 55 18.79 -12.97 -30.37
CA ALA A 55 18.60 -11.52 -30.45
C ALA A 55 18.26 -10.89 -29.09
N GLY A 56 18.43 -9.57 -28.97
CA GLY A 56 17.93 -8.79 -27.83
C GLY A 56 18.84 -8.70 -26.60
N TYR A 57 20.07 -9.23 -26.66
CA TYR A 57 21.12 -9.01 -25.65
C TYR A 57 21.68 -7.57 -25.72
N THR A 58 22.37 -7.12 -24.68
CA THR A 58 23.12 -5.86 -24.63
C THR A 58 24.61 -6.08 -24.88
N GLY A 59 25.35 -5.03 -25.22
CA GLY A 59 26.77 -5.16 -25.52
C GLY A 59 27.05 -5.94 -26.81
N SER A 60 28.04 -6.83 -26.74
CA SER A 60 28.57 -7.59 -27.88
C SER A 60 28.13 -9.05 -27.93
N GLY A 61 27.54 -9.56 -26.84
CA GLY A 61 27.03 -10.92 -26.74
C GLY A 61 26.42 -11.19 -25.37
N PHE A 62 26.20 -12.45 -25.06
CA PHE A 62 25.76 -12.93 -23.75
C PHE A 62 26.59 -14.17 -23.35
N VAL A 63 26.45 -14.64 -22.11
CA VAL A 63 27.11 -15.87 -21.65
C VAL A 63 26.12 -17.01 -21.50
N GLY A 64 26.32 -18.06 -22.28
CA GLY A 64 25.66 -19.35 -22.14
C GLY A 64 26.61 -20.41 -21.59
N GLY A 65 26.35 -21.68 -21.93
CA GLY A 65 27.23 -22.80 -21.59
C GLY A 65 26.92 -23.47 -20.24
N TYR A 66 25.82 -23.11 -19.59
CA TYR A 66 25.31 -23.78 -18.37
C TYR A 66 24.59 -25.10 -18.70
N THR A 67 25.21 -25.94 -19.54
CA THR A 67 24.67 -27.24 -19.96
C THR A 67 24.99 -28.32 -18.95
N ASP A 68 24.22 -29.42 -18.93
CA ASP A 68 24.40 -30.50 -17.95
C ASP A 68 25.85 -31.07 -17.91
N ALA A 69 26.58 -31.05 -19.03
CA ALA A 69 27.99 -31.46 -19.09
C ALA A 69 28.92 -30.56 -18.25
N ASN A 70 28.49 -29.33 -17.97
CA ASN A 70 29.21 -28.30 -17.23
C ASN A 70 28.63 -28.08 -15.81
N LYS A 71 27.72 -28.94 -15.36
CA LYS A 71 27.11 -28.87 -14.02
C LYS A 71 28.17 -29.06 -12.94
N GLY A 72 28.13 -28.20 -11.93
CA GLY A 72 29.10 -28.11 -10.83
C GLY A 72 30.33 -27.24 -11.13
N SER A 73 30.59 -26.89 -12.39
CA SER A 73 31.81 -26.19 -12.81
C SER A 73 31.55 -24.86 -13.53
N ALA A 74 30.51 -24.74 -14.36
CA ALA A 74 30.22 -23.51 -15.10
C ALA A 74 29.90 -22.33 -14.19
N ALA A 75 30.55 -21.19 -14.43
CA ALA A 75 30.30 -19.95 -13.69
C ALA A 75 30.62 -18.70 -14.50
N THR A 76 29.81 -17.64 -14.30
CA THR A 76 30.12 -16.26 -14.69
C THR A 76 30.32 -15.42 -13.44
N THR A 77 31.45 -14.74 -13.34
CA THR A 77 31.87 -13.93 -12.18
C THR A 77 32.09 -12.48 -12.61
N PHE A 78 31.17 -11.61 -12.19
CA PHE A 78 31.27 -10.18 -12.35
C PHE A 78 32.21 -9.62 -11.29
N THR A 79 33.28 -8.94 -11.72
CA THR A 79 34.08 -8.09 -10.84
C THR A 79 33.45 -6.71 -10.84
N VAL A 80 32.80 -6.35 -9.73
CA VAL A 80 32.09 -5.08 -9.59
C VAL A 80 32.84 -4.14 -8.64
N SER A 81 32.72 -2.84 -8.87
CA SER A 81 33.24 -1.83 -7.96
C SER A 81 32.10 -1.16 -7.22
N ALA A 82 32.16 -1.18 -5.89
CA ALA A 82 31.25 -0.49 -5.02
C ALA A 82 31.96 0.75 -4.45
N ALA A 83 31.41 1.94 -4.69
CA ALA A 83 31.99 3.18 -4.17
C ALA A 83 32.12 3.20 -2.63
N ALA A 84 31.26 2.45 -1.93
CA ALA A 84 31.29 2.25 -0.49
C ALA A 84 30.84 0.82 -0.13
N ALA A 85 31.17 0.36 1.07
CA ALA A 85 30.60 -0.89 1.58
C ALA A 85 29.11 -0.68 1.89
N GLY A 86 28.24 -1.59 1.48
CA GLY A 86 26.81 -1.44 1.69
C GLY A 86 25.94 -2.42 0.93
N SER A 87 24.63 -2.20 0.98
CA SER A 87 23.67 -2.97 0.20
C SER A 87 23.57 -2.41 -1.22
N TYR A 88 23.54 -3.29 -2.20
CA TYR A 88 23.40 -2.96 -3.60
C TYR A 88 22.27 -3.80 -4.18
N SER A 89 21.47 -3.20 -5.08
CA SER A 89 20.56 -3.94 -5.94
C SER A 89 21.37 -4.50 -7.11
N ALA A 90 21.38 -5.81 -7.25
CA ALA A 90 22.05 -6.55 -8.31
C ALA A 90 20.98 -7.20 -9.20
N ALA A 91 20.67 -6.57 -10.32
CA ALA A 91 19.67 -7.05 -11.29
C ALA A 91 20.36 -7.78 -12.44
N LEU A 92 20.26 -9.11 -12.44
CA LEU A 92 20.76 -9.97 -13.51
C LEU A 92 19.74 -10.02 -14.64
N ARG A 93 20.12 -9.58 -15.84
CA ARG A 93 19.37 -9.82 -17.06
C ARG A 93 19.73 -11.18 -17.65
N TYR A 94 18.73 -12.00 -17.96
CA TYR A 94 18.91 -13.38 -18.41
C TYR A 94 17.82 -13.82 -19.41
N ALA A 95 18.09 -14.87 -20.17
CA ALA A 95 17.11 -15.58 -20.99
C ALA A 95 17.04 -17.07 -20.57
N ASN A 96 15.83 -17.61 -20.53
CA ASN A 96 15.56 -19.01 -20.21
C ASN A 96 14.47 -19.55 -21.15
N GLY A 97 14.88 -19.98 -22.35
CA GLY A 97 13.96 -20.51 -23.36
C GLY A 97 13.53 -21.97 -23.15
N THR A 98 13.75 -22.56 -21.97
CA THR A 98 13.49 -23.99 -21.72
C THR A 98 12.01 -24.32 -21.51
N GLY A 99 11.18 -23.32 -21.22
CA GLY A 99 9.76 -23.51 -20.90
C GLY A 99 9.46 -23.88 -19.43
N SER A 100 10.50 -24.03 -18.59
CA SER A 100 10.37 -24.20 -17.13
C SER A 100 11.29 -23.24 -16.36
N SER A 101 10.97 -22.98 -15.09
CA SER A 101 11.88 -22.23 -14.22
C SER A 101 13.16 -23.01 -14.02
N GLN A 102 14.30 -22.37 -14.28
CA GLN A 102 15.63 -22.93 -14.09
C GLN A 102 16.31 -22.29 -12.87
N THR A 103 17.48 -22.77 -12.48
CA THR A 103 18.21 -22.26 -11.30
C THR A 103 19.70 -22.14 -11.58
N LEU A 104 20.30 -21.10 -10.99
CA LEU A 104 21.74 -20.94 -10.78
C LEU A 104 21.97 -20.51 -9.33
N SER A 105 23.13 -20.82 -8.76
CA SER A 105 23.51 -20.38 -7.41
C SER A 105 24.23 -19.03 -7.45
N LEU A 106 23.78 -18.10 -6.61
CA LEU A 106 24.35 -16.76 -6.46
C LEU A 106 25.37 -16.73 -5.31
N TYR A 107 26.56 -16.23 -5.61
CA TYR A 107 27.68 -16.05 -4.68
C TYR A 107 28.12 -14.60 -4.64
N VAL A 108 28.45 -14.09 -3.46
CA VAL A 108 29.03 -12.76 -3.26
C VAL A 108 30.34 -12.92 -2.50
N ASN A 109 31.43 -12.40 -3.06
CA ASN A 109 32.78 -12.51 -2.48
C ASN A 109 33.15 -13.94 -2.06
N GLY A 110 32.82 -14.92 -2.92
CA GLY A 110 33.10 -16.34 -2.71
C GLY A 110 32.14 -17.07 -1.76
N SER A 111 31.21 -16.36 -1.10
CA SER A 111 30.22 -16.97 -0.21
C SER A 111 28.89 -17.20 -0.93
N LYS A 112 28.32 -18.42 -0.82
CA LYS A 112 27.02 -18.75 -1.39
C LYS A 112 25.93 -17.98 -0.66
N LEU A 113 25.17 -17.17 -1.38
CA LEU A 113 24.03 -16.44 -0.83
C LEU A 113 22.77 -17.29 -0.88
N LYS A 114 22.40 -17.76 -2.09
CA LYS A 114 21.22 -18.61 -2.29
C LYS A 114 21.23 -19.30 -3.65
N GLN A 115 20.34 -20.28 -3.82
CA GLN A 115 19.93 -20.78 -5.13
C GLN A 115 18.90 -19.80 -5.71
N LEU A 116 19.17 -19.27 -6.90
CA LEU A 116 18.35 -18.26 -7.56
C LEU A 116 17.45 -18.92 -8.62
N PRO A 117 16.12 -18.89 -8.47
CA PRO A 117 15.21 -19.27 -9.54
C PRO A 117 15.20 -18.21 -10.65
N LEU A 118 15.28 -18.70 -11.88
CA LEU A 118 15.26 -17.96 -13.13
C LEU A 118 14.08 -18.49 -13.96
N PRO A 119 12.86 -17.92 -13.79
CA PRO A 119 11.67 -18.31 -14.54
C PRO A 119 11.88 -18.41 -16.06
N ALA A 120 11.05 -19.22 -16.73
CA ALA A 120 11.09 -19.31 -18.19
C ALA A 120 10.78 -17.96 -18.84
N THR A 121 11.61 -17.57 -19.81
CA THR A 121 11.28 -16.50 -20.75
C THR A 121 10.52 -17.08 -21.93
N ALA A 122 9.87 -16.23 -22.73
CA ALA A 122 9.04 -16.69 -23.84
C ALA A 122 9.81 -17.55 -24.87
N ASN A 123 11.09 -17.24 -25.09
CA ASN A 123 12.04 -17.97 -25.91
C ASN A 123 13.47 -17.46 -25.60
N TRP A 124 14.47 -17.98 -26.31
CA TRP A 124 15.87 -17.58 -26.14
C TRP A 124 16.21 -16.15 -26.60
N ASP A 125 15.36 -15.53 -27.43
CA ASP A 125 15.48 -14.12 -27.86
C ASP A 125 14.77 -13.15 -26.89
N SER A 126 14.14 -13.68 -25.84
CA SER A 126 13.39 -12.94 -24.84
C SER A 126 14.15 -12.92 -23.52
N TRP A 127 14.34 -11.73 -22.97
CA TRP A 127 15.16 -11.51 -21.78
C TRP A 127 14.32 -10.95 -20.63
N ALA A 128 14.56 -11.43 -19.43
CA ALA A 128 13.96 -10.96 -18.18
C ALA A 128 15.05 -10.49 -17.22
N ALA A 129 14.66 -9.86 -16.10
CA ALA A 129 15.58 -9.46 -15.03
C ALA A 129 15.20 -10.16 -13.72
N ALA A 130 16.21 -10.66 -13.00
CA ALA A 130 16.11 -11.15 -11.64
C ALA A 130 16.93 -10.24 -10.72
N SER A 131 16.25 -9.55 -9.80
CA SER A 131 16.88 -8.56 -8.91
C SER A 131 17.08 -9.09 -7.51
N GLU A 132 18.30 -8.94 -7.00
CA GLU A 132 18.68 -9.37 -5.66
C GLU A 132 19.37 -8.27 -4.88
N THR A 133 19.10 -8.17 -3.58
CA THR A 133 19.89 -7.29 -2.70
C THR A 133 21.13 -8.04 -2.22
N VAL A 134 22.30 -7.47 -2.50
CA VAL A 134 23.61 -8.05 -2.12
C VAL A 134 24.41 -7.07 -1.25
N SER A 135 25.14 -7.59 -0.28
CA SER A 135 26.06 -6.79 0.55
C SER A 135 27.46 -6.80 -0.06
N LEU A 136 27.98 -5.63 -0.41
CA LEU A 136 29.30 -5.44 -1.00
C LEU A 136 30.23 -4.69 -0.03
N ASN A 137 31.52 -5.00 -0.10
CA ASN A 137 32.60 -4.23 0.53
C ASN A 137 32.88 -2.95 -0.27
N ALA A 138 33.53 -1.96 0.32
CA ALA A 138 34.02 -0.82 -0.46
C ALA A 138 35.12 -1.28 -1.42
N GLY A 139 35.11 -0.77 -2.65
CA GLY A 139 36.04 -1.15 -3.70
C GLY A 139 35.59 -2.40 -4.45
N SER A 140 36.56 -3.25 -4.81
CA SER A 140 36.32 -4.41 -5.67
C SER A 140 35.59 -5.54 -4.92
N ASN A 141 34.57 -6.10 -5.57
CA ASN A 141 33.80 -7.25 -5.12
C ASN A 141 33.60 -8.23 -6.26
N THR A 142 33.21 -9.46 -5.93
CA THR A 142 32.77 -10.45 -6.92
C THR A 142 31.32 -10.84 -6.70
N ILE A 143 30.55 -10.84 -7.77
CA ILE A 143 29.19 -11.41 -7.82
C ILE A 143 29.24 -12.54 -8.85
N GLN A 144 29.03 -13.77 -8.41
CA GLN A 144 29.13 -14.96 -9.25
C GLN A 144 27.79 -15.67 -9.35
N TYR A 145 27.42 -16.03 -10.58
CA TYR A 145 26.35 -16.97 -10.87
C TYR A 145 26.99 -18.28 -11.32
N LYS A 146 26.75 -19.35 -10.57
CA LYS A 146 27.37 -20.66 -10.77
C LYS A 146 26.31 -21.73 -10.96
N PHE A 147 26.55 -22.65 -11.90
CA PHE A 147 25.72 -23.84 -12.08
C PHE A 147 26.20 -24.93 -11.14
N ASP A 148 25.73 -24.93 -9.89
CA ASP A 148 26.11 -25.93 -8.90
C ASP A 148 25.45 -27.29 -9.16
N ALA A 149 25.88 -28.32 -8.43
CA ALA A 149 25.33 -29.67 -8.55
C ALA A 149 23.82 -29.77 -8.30
N ALA A 150 23.26 -28.88 -7.46
CA ALA A 150 21.83 -28.83 -7.13
C ALA A 150 21.02 -27.93 -8.07
N ASP A 151 21.67 -27.25 -9.00
CA ASP A 151 21.02 -26.35 -9.94
C ASP A 151 20.50 -27.09 -11.16
N SER A 152 19.56 -26.45 -11.86
CA SER A 152 18.94 -26.97 -13.09
C SER A 152 19.50 -26.35 -14.38
N GLY A 153 20.16 -25.19 -14.31
CA GLY A 153 20.98 -24.63 -15.39
C GLY A 153 20.22 -24.32 -16.69
N ASN A 154 20.90 -24.37 -17.84
CA ASN A 154 20.35 -24.05 -19.16
C ASN A 154 19.69 -22.65 -19.22
N VAL A 155 20.49 -21.62 -18.97
CA VAL A 155 20.10 -20.20 -19.09
C VAL A 155 21.20 -19.42 -19.81
N ASN A 156 20.85 -18.25 -20.35
CA ASN A 156 21.81 -17.28 -20.90
C ASN A 156 21.84 -16.04 -20.02
N LEU A 157 23.02 -15.54 -19.66
CA LEU A 157 23.21 -14.33 -18.85
C LEU A 157 23.68 -13.18 -19.73
N ASP A 158 22.97 -12.06 -19.70
CA ASP A 158 23.25 -10.90 -20.54
C ASP A 158 24.12 -9.86 -19.82
N HIS A 159 23.59 -9.24 -18.77
CA HIS A 159 24.34 -8.28 -17.96
C HIS A 159 23.88 -8.27 -16.51
N LEU A 160 24.71 -7.66 -15.66
CA LEU A 160 24.38 -7.34 -14.27
C LEU A 160 24.30 -5.83 -14.11
N ALA A 161 23.12 -5.31 -13.78
CA ALA A 161 22.94 -3.92 -13.39
C ALA A 161 23.11 -3.79 -11.88
N LEU A 162 24.04 -2.93 -11.45
CA LEU A 162 24.36 -2.72 -10.04
C LEU A 162 24.10 -1.27 -9.61
N GLU A 163 23.29 -1.09 -8.57
CA GLU A 163 22.99 0.22 -8.01
C GLU A 163 23.14 0.20 -6.48
N ALA A 164 23.69 1.28 -5.90
CA ALA A 164 23.75 1.42 -4.46
C ALA A 164 22.33 1.53 -3.91
N SER A 165 21.93 0.57 -3.08
CA SER A 165 20.67 0.63 -2.37
C SER A 165 20.92 1.38 -1.07
N LEU A 166 20.39 2.61 -0.94
CA LEU A 166 20.46 3.37 0.32
C LEU A 166 19.69 2.67 1.47
N GLY A 167 19.00 1.57 1.19
CA GLY A 167 18.10 0.92 2.13
C GLY A 167 16.86 1.78 2.39
N ALA A 168 16.13 1.47 3.46
CA ALA A 168 15.00 2.30 3.89
C ALA A 168 15.50 3.63 4.48
N ASN A 169 14.83 4.74 4.17
CA ASN A 169 15.02 6.01 4.87
C ASN A 169 14.57 5.85 6.33
N LEU A 170 15.54 5.76 7.24
CA LEU A 170 15.35 5.57 8.67
C LEU A 170 14.72 6.80 9.36
N ALA A 171 14.79 7.98 8.74
CA ALA A 171 14.21 9.22 9.25
C ALA A 171 12.76 9.44 8.79
N LEU A 172 12.29 8.72 7.78
CA LEU A 172 10.94 8.92 7.23
C LEU A 172 9.87 8.68 8.30
N GLY A 173 9.02 9.69 8.52
CA GLY A 173 7.93 9.67 9.50
C GLY A 173 8.39 9.65 10.96
N LYS A 174 9.67 9.92 11.24
CA LYS A 174 10.21 9.93 12.61
C LYS A 174 9.96 11.27 13.32
N ALA A 175 10.11 11.28 14.64
CA ALA A 175 9.99 12.50 15.40
C ALA A 175 11.18 13.43 15.11
N ALA A 176 10.89 14.65 14.65
CA ALA A 176 11.90 15.68 14.43
C ALA A 176 11.68 16.89 15.35
N THR A 177 12.75 17.45 15.89
CA THR A 177 12.75 18.66 16.72
C THR A 177 13.76 19.66 16.16
N ALA A 178 13.55 20.95 16.41
CA ALA A 178 14.49 21.98 16.02
C ALA A 178 14.72 22.99 17.15
N SER A 179 15.86 23.68 17.15
CA SER A 179 16.11 24.77 18.11
C SER A 179 15.19 25.97 17.91
N SER A 180 14.71 26.18 16.69
CA SER A 180 13.72 27.20 16.32
C SER A 180 13.05 26.84 14.99
N SER A 181 11.87 27.40 14.73
CA SER A 181 11.17 27.31 13.44
C SER A 181 10.38 28.58 13.11
N VAL A 182 10.20 28.90 11.83
CA VAL A 182 9.27 29.93 11.35
C VAL A 182 7.85 29.35 11.25
N GLY A 183 6.83 30.17 11.53
CA GLY A 183 5.42 29.75 11.48
C GLY A 183 5.05 29.18 10.11
N GLY A 184 4.53 27.95 10.08
CA GLY A 184 4.20 27.21 8.85
C GLY A 184 5.29 26.25 8.35
N PHE A 185 6.52 26.32 8.89
CA PHE A 185 7.67 25.50 8.47
C PHE A 185 8.31 24.71 9.63
N PRO A 186 7.54 23.85 10.34
CA PRO A 186 8.03 23.10 11.50
C PRO A 186 9.08 22.03 11.13
N ALA A 187 9.82 21.54 12.13
CA ALA A 187 10.83 20.48 11.98
C ALA A 187 10.28 19.19 11.35
N SER A 188 9.00 18.88 11.57
CA SER A 188 8.31 17.70 11.03
C SER A 188 8.25 17.69 9.51
N ASN A 189 8.29 18.86 8.86
CA ASN A 189 8.28 18.96 7.40
C ASN A 189 9.57 18.43 6.76
N ALA A 190 10.64 18.22 7.52
CA ALA A 190 11.88 17.68 6.99
C ALA A 190 11.93 16.15 7.03
N VAL A 191 10.86 15.45 7.43
CA VAL A 191 10.85 13.98 7.54
C VAL A 191 9.52 13.39 7.09
N ASP A 192 8.72 14.16 6.34
CA ASP A 192 7.36 13.81 5.94
C ASP A 192 7.28 13.15 4.55
N GLY A 193 8.42 13.03 3.86
CA GLY A 193 8.50 12.47 2.51
C GLY A 193 7.97 13.42 1.42
N ASN A 194 7.65 14.67 1.76
CA ASN A 194 7.08 15.64 0.85
C ASN A 194 8.05 16.80 0.59
N VAL A 195 8.73 16.74 -0.56
CA VAL A 195 9.67 17.79 -0.98
C VAL A 195 8.99 19.14 -1.31
N SER A 196 7.66 19.24 -1.26
CA SER A 196 6.94 20.52 -1.44
C SER A 196 6.73 21.28 -0.11
N SER A 197 6.82 20.60 1.04
CA SER A 197 6.92 21.21 2.37
C SER A 197 8.39 21.37 2.76
N TYR A 198 8.67 22.19 3.78
CA TYR A 198 10.02 22.30 4.34
C TYR A 198 10.03 22.81 5.78
N TYR A 199 11.06 22.41 6.51
CA TYR A 199 11.49 23.04 7.76
C TYR A 199 12.24 24.33 7.45
N GLU A 200 12.01 25.39 8.24
CA GLU A 200 12.84 26.59 8.24
C GLU A 200 13.12 27.07 9.67
N GLY A 201 14.40 27.23 10.02
CA GLY A 201 14.84 27.79 11.29
C GLY A 201 14.61 29.30 11.39
N ALA A 202 14.54 29.84 12.62
CA ALA A 202 14.28 31.26 12.80
C ALA A 202 15.42 32.13 12.21
N ALA A 203 15.03 33.17 11.49
CA ALA A 203 15.91 34.09 10.78
C ALA A 203 17.06 34.62 11.64
N GLY A 204 18.31 34.44 11.18
CA GLY A 204 19.50 35.00 11.81
C GLY A 204 19.92 34.35 13.14
N THR A 205 19.26 33.26 13.56
CA THR A 205 19.51 32.59 14.86
C THR A 205 20.42 31.36 14.72
N TYR A 206 21.47 31.45 13.91
CA TYR A 206 22.41 30.35 13.75
C TYR A 206 23.21 30.07 15.05
N PRO A 207 23.46 28.80 15.41
CA PRO A 207 23.09 27.61 14.65
C PRO A 207 21.59 27.26 14.77
N ASN A 208 20.95 27.01 13.63
CA ASN A 208 19.66 26.33 13.62
C ASN A 208 19.93 24.83 13.64
N THR A 209 19.33 24.12 14.58
CA THR A 209 19.48 22.67 14.68
C THR A 209 18.19 21.99 14.27
N LEU A 210 18.29 20.91 13.50
CA LEU A 210 17.20 20.02 13.13
C LEU A 210 17.62 18.60 13.52
N THR A 211 16.90 17.97 14.44
CA THR A 211 17.23 16.66 15.02
C THR A 211 16.11 15.67 14.74
N VAL A 212 16.42 14.51 14.18
CA VAL A 212 15.49 13.38 14.04
C VAL A 212 15.82 12.27 15.04
N ASP A 213 14.79 11.72 15.70
CA ASP A 213 14.88 10.52 16.56
C ASP A 213 14.46 9.27 15.76
N LEU A 214 15.42 8.42 15.41
CA LEU A 214 15.21 7.18 14.66
C LEU A 214 14.38 6.13 15.44
N GLY A 215 14.14 6.36 16.74
CA GLY A 215 13.35 5.53 17.66
C GLY A 215 14.17 4.51 18.43
N SER A 216 15.31 4.10 17.89
CA SER A 216 16.32 3.27 18.55
C SER A 216 17.69 3.56 17.95
N ALA A 217 18.77 3.08 18.57
CA ALA A 217 20.11 3.23 18.00
C ALA A 217 20.21 2.42 16.69
N GLN A 218 20.57 3.08 15.60
CA GLN A 218 20.75 2.51 14.27
C GLN A 218 22.19 2.72 13.82
N SER A 219 22.75 1.76 13.07
CA SER A 219 24.02 1.97 12.38
C SER A 219 23.77 2.80 11.12
N ILE A 220 24.20 4.06 11.13
CA ILE A 220 23.96 5.03 10.05
C ILE A 220 25.26 5.45 9.40
N SER A 221 25.24 5.70 8.09
CA SER A 221 26.44 6.06 7.31
C SER A 221 26.23 7.22 6.35
N SER A 222 25.00 7.67 6.14
CA SER A 222 24.73 8.82 5.30
C SER A 222 23.42 9.50 5.67
N VAL A 223 23.35 10.79 5.36
CA VAL A 223 22.09 11.54 5.31
C VAL A 223 21.92 12.15 3.93
N LYS A 224 20.68 12.37 3.49
CA LYS A 224 20.38 13.18 2.32
C LYS A 224 19.49 14.34 2.75
N VAL A 225 19.90 15.56 2.44
CA VAL A 225 19.09 16.75 2.68
C VAL A 225 18.51 17.21 1.35
N LYS A 226 17.21 17.50 1.28
CA LYS A 226 16.55 18.01 0.07
C LYS A 226 15.97 19.39 0.32
N LEU A 227 15.80 20.15 -0.76
CA LEU A 227 15.02 21.38 -0.81
C LEU A 227 13.92 21.25 -1.88
N PRO A 228 12.89 22.11 -1.87
CA PRO A 228 11.83 22.03 -2.86
C PRO A 228 12.36 22.17 -4.30
N SER A 229 11.89 21.30 -5.18
CA SER A 229 12.41 21.17 -6.54
C SER A 229 12.29 22.45 -7.39
N GLY A 230 11.29 23.29 -7.10
CA GLY A 230 11.09 24.59 -7.77
C GLY A 230 11.95 25.74 -7.25
N TRP A 231 12.79 25.53 -6.23
CA TRP A 231 13.63 26.58 -5.67
C TRP A 231 14.89 26.82 -6.50
N GLY A 232 15.29 28.08 -6.65
CA GLY A 232 16.57 28.44 -7.27
C GLY A 232 17.77 27.96 -6.46
N THR A 233 18.89 27.77 -7.16
CA THR A 233 20.16 27.27 -6.63
C THR A 233 20.60 28.05 -5.38
N ARG A 234 20.98 27.34 -4.31
CA ARG A 234 21.50 27.93 -3.08
C ARG A 234 22.51 27.02 -2.40
N SER A 235 23.26 27.56 -1.44
CA SER A 235 24.13 26.76 -0.58
C SER A 235 23.73 26.92 0.89
N GLN A 236 23.83 25.83 1.65
CA GLN A 236 23.69 25.84 3.11
C GLN A 236 24.92 25.23 3.77
N THR A 237 25.42 25.88 4.81
CA THR A 237 26.54 25.37 5.60
C THR A 237 26.00 24.62 6.81
N LEU A 238 26.30 23.32 6.92
CA LEU A 238 25.83 22.49 8.02
C LEU A 238 26.83 21.39 8.42
N ALA A 239 26.74 20.96 9.68
CA ALA A 239 27.37 19.73 10.20
C ALA A 239 26.33 18.64 10.44
N VAL A 240 26.74 17.38 10.44
CA VAL A 240 25.90 16.21 10.81
C VAL A 240 26.42 15.63 12.12
N LEU A 241 25.56 15.52 13.12
CA LEU A 241 25.87 15.05 14.46
C LEU A 241 25.02 13.82 14.82
N GLY A 242 25.56 12.94 15.65
CA GLY A 242 24.90 11.71 16.12
C GLY A 242 24.89 11.60 17.64
N SER A 243 23.80 11.09 18.21
CA SER A 243 23.66 10.88 19.66
C SER A 243 22.84 9.63 19.98
N ALA A 244 23.09 9.01 21.13
CA ALA A 244 22.26 7.92 21.67
C ALA A 244 21.12 8.43 22.57
N ASN A 245 21.25 9.64 23.14
CA ASN A 245 20.41 10.13 24.24
C ASN A 245 19.84 11.55 24.04
N ASN A 246 20.13 12.19 22.90
CA ASN A 246 19.70 13.55 22.55
C ASN A 246 20.27 14.67 23.43
N THR A 247 21.26 14.39 24.28
CA THR A 247 21.91 15.39 25.14
C THR A 247 23.39 15.54 24.81
N SER A 248 24.10 14.44 24.58
CA SER A 248 25.52 14.44 24.17
C SER A 248 25.64 14.06 22.70
N TYR A 249 26.28 14.91 21.91
CA TYR A 249 26.43 14.72 20.46
C TYR A 249 27.89 14.50 20.06
N SER A 250 28.09 13.54 19.15
CA SER A 250 29.35 13.32 18.43
C SER A 250 29.22 13.88 17.01
N THR A 251 30.33 14.37 16.45
CA THR A 251 30.34 14.84 15.06
C THR A 251 30.50 13.65 14.12
N LEU A 252 29.48 13.38 13.29
CA LEU A 252 29.53 12.37 12.24
C LEU A 252 30.16 12.95 10.96
N LYS A 253 29.80 14.20 10.65
CA LYS A 253 30.39 14.99 9.56
C LYS A 253 30.63 16.42 10.02
N ALA A 254 31.86 16.90 9.85
CA ALA A 254 32.23 18.28 10.15
C ALA A 254 31.45 19.29 9.28
N SER A 255 31.33 20.52 9.76
CA SER A 255 30.60 21.59 9.05
C SER A 255 31.22 21.87 7.68
N ALA A 256 30.37 21.88 6.64
CA ALA A 256 30.76 22.22 5.27
C ALA A 256 29.60 22.90 4.54
N SER A 257 29.89 23.61 3.45
CA SER A 257 28.89 24.21 2.56
C SER A 257 28.44 23.18 1.53
N TYR A 258 27.13 22.97 1.41
CA TYR A 258 26.51 22.07 0.44
C TYR A 258 25.62 22.88 -0.52
N THR A 259 25.78 22.65 -1.82
CA THR A 259 24.98 23.30 -2.87
C THR A 259 23.75 22.45 -3.19
N PHE A 260 22.61 23.12 -3.27
CA PHE A 260 21.33 22.57 -3.69
C PHE A 260 21.00 23.24 -5.01
N ASP A 261 21.06 22.47 -6.10
CA ASP A 261 20.83 22.95 -7.46
C ASP A 261 19.63 22.19 -8.07
N PRO A 262 18.58 22.88 -8.56
CA PRO A 262 17.41 22.24 -9.16
C PRO A 262 17.77 21.37 -10.37
N ALA A 263 18.84 21.68 -11.10
CA ALA A 263 19.33 20.85 -12.21
C ALA A 263 19.79 19.46 -11.76
N THR A 264 20.13 19.30 -10.48
CA THR A 264 20.56 18.04 -9.86
C THR A 264 19.56 17.53 -8.81
N GLY A 265 18.33 18.06 -8.81
CA GLY A 265 17.25 17.61 -7.93
C GLY A 265 17.15 18.36 -6.59
N ASN A 266 17.87 19.47 -6.41
CA ASN A 266 17.87 20.26 -5.16
C ASN A 266 18.16 19.39 -3.92
N GLU A 267 19.12 18.48 -4.03
CA GLU A 267 19.50 17.56 -2.96
C GLU A 267 21.01 17.55 -2.68
N ALA A 268 21.38 17.26 -1.43
CA ALA A 268 22.74 17.09 -0.98
C ALA A 268 22.85 15.77 -0.20
N ALA A 269 23.54 14.79 -0.78
CA ALA A 269 23.89 13.54 -0.10
C ALA A 269 25.20 13.70 0.67
N ILE A 270 25.17 13.38 1.96
CA ILE A 270 26.28 13.58 2.91
C ILE A 270 26.64 12.25 3.54
N SER A 271 27.78 11.70 3.15
CA SER A 271 28.29 10.43 3.67
C SER A 271 29.35 10.62 4.76
N PHE A 272 29.38 9.69 5.72
CA PHE A 272 30.31 9.61 6.85
C PHE A 272 30.56 8.16 7.27
N SER A 273 31.56 7.94 8.12
CA SER A 273 31.86 6.60 8.64
C SER A 273 30.68 6.04 9.43
N ALA A 274 30.31 4.78 9.16
CA ALA A 274 29.19 4.12 9.83
C ALA A 274 29.30 4.24 11.36
N SER A 275 28.24 4.76 11.97
CA SER A 275 28.21 5.11 13.39
C SER A 275 26.85 4.75 13.99
N SER A 276 26.84 4.25 15.22
CA SER A 276 25.60 3.99 15.94
C SER A 276 25.01 5.29 16.49
N ALA A 277 23.81 5.68 16.02
CA ALA A 277 23.09 6.85 16.51
C ALA A 277 21.58 6.56 16.58
N ARG A 278 20.93 7.07 17.62
CA ARG A 278 19.47 7.14 17.70
C ARG A 278 18.97 8.50 17.22
N TYR A 279 19.69 9.56 17.58
CA TYR A 279 19.37 10.94 17.20
C TYR A 279 20.38 11.43 16.18
N VAL A 280 19.89 11.95 15.05
CA VAL A 280 20.70 12.56 14.00
C VAL A 280 20.36 14.03 13.90
N ARG A 281 21.35 14.91 14.02
CA ARG A 281 21.15 16.36 14.05
C ARG A 281 21.93 17.03 12.92
N LEU A 282 21.22 17.79 12.10
CA LEU A 282 21.81 18.83 11.26
C LEU A 282 22.01 20.09 12.11
N SER A 283 23.18 20.71 12.01
CA SER A 283 23.48 22.00 12.62
C SER A 283 23.83 23.00 11.52
N PHE A 284 22.84 23.77 11.06
CA PHE A 284 23.00 24.80 10.04
C PHE A 284 23.65 26.04 10.63
N THR A 285 24.59 26.65 9.90
CA THR A 285 25.27 27.89 10.30
C THR A 285 25.25 28.98 9.23
N ALA A 286 24.79 28.67 8.00
CA ALA A 286 24.54 29.65 6.94
C ALA A 286 23.57 29.09 5.89
N ASN A 287 22.83 29.96 5.20
CA ASN A 287 22.00 29.67 4.04
C ASN A 287 22.07 30.88 3.09
N SER A 288 22.36 30.65 1.80
CA SER A 288 22.47 31.73 0.81
C SER A 288 21.13 32.15 0.19
N GLY A 289 20.08 31.34 0.37
CA GLY A 289 18.74 31.57 -0.20
C GLY A 289 17.66 31.95 0.81
N ALA A 290 17.99 31.95 2.10
CA ALA A 290 17.09 32.38 3.20
C ALA A 290 17.91 32.78 4.43
N THR A 291 17.23 33.29 5.47
CA THR A 291 17.89 33.78 6.70
C THR A 291 18.03 32.71 7.77
N GLY A 292 17.44 31.52 7.59
CA GLY A 292 17.58 30.34 8.46
C GLY A 292 17.91 29.06 7.68
N GLY A 293 18.30 28.01 8.39
CA GLY A 293 18.51 26.68 7.81
C GLY A 293 17.20 26.07 7.31
N GLN A 294 17.23 25.43 6.14
CA GLN A 294 16.05 24.88 5.48
C GLN A 294 16.26 23.42 5.08
N ALA A 295 15.24 22.58 5.23
CA ALA A 295 15.23 21.21 4.73
C ALA A 295 13.81 20.81 4.35
N ALA A 296 13.58 20.50 3.08
CA ALA A 296 12.35 19.86 2.60
C ALA A 296 12.30 18.38 2.95
N GLU A 297 13.47 17.74 3.05
CA GLU A 297 13.59 16.38 3.56
C GLU A 297 14.99 16.20 4.17
N LEU A 298 15.08 15.43 5.25
CA LEU A 298 16.26 14.89 5.90
C LEU A 298 16.06 13.38 5.92
N GLU A 299 16.67 12.70 4.96
CA GLU A 299 16.70 11.27 4.88
C GLU A 299 17.93 10.76 5.65
N VAL A 300 17.77 9.69 6.42
CA VAL A 300 18.87 9.03 7.15
C VAL A 300 18.96 7.60 6.70
N TYR A 301 20.16 7.15 6.35
CA TYR A 301 20.39 5.82 5.79
C TYR A 301 21.46 5.07 6.57
N GLY A 302 21.27 3.76 6.67
CA GLY A 302 22.12 2.84 7.41
C GLY A 302 22.38 1.54 6.67
N GLN A 303 23.36 0.77 7.12
CA GLN A 303 23.60 -0.56 6.58
C GLN A 303 22.56 -1.56 7.12
N ALA A 304 21.90 -2.29 6.23
CA ALA A 304 21.22 -3.53 6.60
C ALA A 304 22.30 -4.62 6.82
N GLY A 305 22.69 -4.83 8.07
CA GLY A 305 23.61 -5.90 8.47
C GLY A 305 24.42 -5.57 9.73
N ALA A 306 24.29 -6.45 10.74
CA ALA A 306 24.87 -6.40 12.09
C ALA A 306 24.25 -5.37 13.06
N THR A 307 23.27 -5.84 13.85
CA THR A 307 23.06 -5.33 15.20
C THR A 307 24.39 -5.43 15.95
N PRO A 308 24.96 -4.33 16.49
CA PRO A 308 26.13 -4.46 17.36
C PRO A 308 25.72 -5.27 18.59
N THR A 309 26.36 -6.42 18.78
CA THR A 309 26.24 -7.20 20.02
C THR A 309 26.66 -6.29 21.18
N PRO A 310 25.78 -6.03 22.18
CA PRO A 310 26.19 -5.28 23.35
C PRO A 310 27.29 -6.06 24.07
N THR A 311 28.47 -5.45 24.19
CA THR A 311 29.57 -5.98 25.00
C THR A 311 29.09 -6.06 26.44
N ALA A 312 28.92 -7.28 26.96
CA ALA A 312 28.60 -7.51 28.37
C ALA A 312 29.74 -7.01 29.26
N THR A 313 29.43 -6.21 30.28
CA THR A 313 30.34 -5.87 31.37
C THR A 313 29.55 -5.96 32.70
N PRO A 314 30.12 -6.54 33.77
CA PRO A 314 29.41 -7.47 34.66
C PRO A 314 28.64 -6.81 35.81
N THR A 315 27.68 -7.58 36.32
CA THR A 315 26.79 -7.31 37.45
C THR A 315 27.53 -7.25 38.80
N ALA A 316 27.09 -6.34 39.69
CA ALA A 316 27.18 -6.49 41.15
C ALA A 316 25.85 -6.05 41.83
N THR A 317 25.54 -6.71 42.95
CA THR A 317 24.26 -6.87 43.69
C THR A 317 23.94 -5.69 44.69
N PRO A 318 22.85 -5.67 45.53
CA PRO A 318 21.86 -4.58 45.59
C PRO A 318 21.69 -3.81 46.95
N THR A 319 20.73 -2.85 46.98
CA THR A 319 19.95 -2.23 48.12
C THR A 319 20.51 -0.92 48.73
N ALA A 320 19.77 0.17 49.08
CA ALA A 320 18.40 0.39 49.61
C ALA A 320 17.72 1.76 49.25
N THR A 321 16.39 1.82 49.41
CA THR A 321 15.36 2.92 49.33
C THR A 321 15.42 3.86 50.58
N PRO A 322 14.72 5.04 50.77
CA PRO A 322 13.53 5.63 50.09
C PRO A 322 13.44 7.19 49.92
N THR A 323 12.38 7.72 49.27
CA THR A 323 11.44 8.83 49.70
C THR A 323 10.61 9.39 48.50
N ALA A 324 9.42 9.94 48.78
CA ALA A 324 8.18 9.93 47.98
C ALA A 324 7.76 11.25 47.23
N THR A 325 6.93 11.06 46.18
CA THR A 325 5.71 11.78 45.68
C THR A 325 5.69 13.33 45.55
N PRO A 326 5.28 13.90 44.39
CA PRO A 326 3.85 14.17 44.11
C PRO A 326 3.33 13.79 42.71
N THR A 327 2.05 13.42 42.67
CA THR A 327 1.16 13.29 41.50
C THR A 327 0.50 14.65 41.19
N PRO A 328 0.30 15.04 39.91
CA PRO A 328 -1.05 15.08 39.35
C PRO A 328 -1.20 14.55 37.91
N THR A 329 -2.15 13.64 37.74
CA THR A 329 -3.23 13.45 36.72
C THR A 329 -3.05 13.86 35.24
N PRO A 330 -3.51 13.03 34.27
CA PRO A 330 -3.16 13.10 32.85
C PRO A 330 -4.06 14.04 32.03
N THR A 331 -3.52 14.56 30.92
CA THR A 331 -4.31 15.10 29.80
C THR A 331 -4.02 14.27 28.56
N ALA A 332 -5.05 13.57 28.07
CA ALA A 332 -5.02 12.87 26.80
C ALA A 332 -5.52 13.80 25.69
N THR A 333 -4.72 14.00 24.63
CA THR A 333 -5.17 14.59 23.36
C THR A 333 -4.33 13.99 22.22
N PRO A 334 -4.90 13.92 21.02
CA PRO A 334 -5.12 12.71 20.23
C PRO A 334 -3.84 12.22 19.53
N THR A 335 -3.77 10.91 19.32
CA THR A 335 -2.86 10.28 18.37
C THR A 335 -3.26 10.72 16.94
N PRO A 336 -2.44 11.49 16.20
CA PRO A 336 -2.63 11.59 14.76
C PRO A 336 -2.29 10.23 14.13
N THR A 337 -3.34 9.63 13.57
CA THR A 337 -3.39 8.64 12.48
C THR A 337 -2.08 8.57 11.67
N PRO A 338 -1.31 7.47 11.72
CA PRO A 338 -0.14 7.29 10.85
C PRO A 338 -0.60 7.18 9.38
N THR A 339 0.04 7.99 8.51
CA THR A 339 -0.01 7.87 7.05
C THR A 339 0.76 6.60 6.62
N PRO A 340 0.24 5.80 5.68
CA PRO A 340 0.86 4.54 5.26
C PRO A 340 2.19 4.67 4.51
N SER A 341 3.11 3.76 4.82
CA SER A 341 4.49 3.64 4.35
C SER A 341 4.68 2.72 3.12
N GLY A 342 3.82 2.81 2.10
CA GLY A 342 3.97 2.08 0.84
C GLY A 342 4.16 3.02 -0.35
N SER A 343 4.88 2.62 -1.40
CA SER A 343 4.84 3.35 -2.68
C SER A 343 3.43 3.31 -3.31
N PHE A 344 2.68 2.24 -3.00
CA PHE A 344 1.28 2.04 -3.37
C PHE A 344 0.53 1.35 -2.22
N GLY A 345 -0.78 1.57 -2.14
CA GLY A 345 -1.67 0.81 -1.28
C GLY A 345 -1.69 1.26 0.18
N ALA A 346 -2.57 0.63 0.95
CA ALA A 346 -2.68 0.84 2.38
C ALA A 346 -1.56 0.13 3.14
N THR A 347 -1.04 0.78 4.18
CA THR A 347 -0.15 0.14 5.17
C THR A 347 -0.99 -0.28 6.34
N MET A 348 -1.12 -1.59 6.47
CA MET A 348 -1.88 -2.21 7.52
C MET A 348 -0.92 -2.89 8.52
N PRO A 349 -1.34 -3.06 9.78
CA PRO A 349 -0.49 -3.66 10.82
C PRO A 349 -0.33 -5.17 10.68
N TYR A 350 -1.07 -5.80 9.76
CA TYR A 350 -1.01 -7.23 9.52
C TYR A 350 -0.01 -7.60 8.42
N ASP A 351 0.55 -8.81 8.56
CA ASP A 351 1.22 -9.52 7.48
C ASP A 351 0.20 -10.47 6.82
N THR A 352 0.17 -10.51 5.49
CA THR A 352 -0.69 -11.42 4.71
C THR A 352 0.11 -12.60 4.17
N TYR A 353 -0.42 -13.81 4.34
CA TYR A 353 0.15 -15.07 3.86
C TYR A 353 -0.84 -15.73 2.90
N GLN A 354 -0.47 -15.85 1.63
CA GLN A 354 -1.28 -16.53 0.61
C GLN A 354 -1.22 -18.05 0.83
N ALA A 355 -2.36 -18.73 0.94
CA ALA A 355 -2.42 -20.13 1.34
C ALA A 355 -1.67 -21.06 0.36
N GLU A 356 -1.70 -20.76 -0.92
CA GLU A 356 -1.01 -21.51 -1.98
C GLU A 356 0.52 -21.36 -1.93
N SER A 357 1.02 -20.35 -1.21
CA SER A 357 2.45 -20.13 -0.97
C SER A 357 2.94 -20.75 0.35
N LEU A 358 2.03 -21.32 1.14
CA LEU A 358 2.31 -21.92 2.43
C LEU A 358 2.59 -23.42 2.33
N THR A 359 3.12 -24.03 3.40
CA THR A 359 3.20 -25.49 3.45
C THR A 359 1.79 -26.07 3.60
N HIS A 360 1.38 -26.93 2.68
CA HIS A 360 0.08 -27.58 2.73
C HIS A 360 0.15 -29.01 2.19
N ASN A 361 -0.84 -29.83 2.56
CA ASN A 361 -1.11 -31.15 1.95
C ASN A 361 -2.56 -31.22 1.40
N GLY A 362 -3.24 -30.07 1.34
CA GLY A 362 -4.47 -29.88 0.58
C GLY A 362 -4.21 -29.73 -0.93
N THR A 363 -5.28 -29.55 -1.69
CA THR A 363 -5.21 -29.34 -3.15
C THR A 363 -5.16 -27.85 -3.46
N ALA A 364 -4.09 -27.37 -4.10
CA ALA A 364 -4.06 -26.01 -4.63
C ALA A 364 -5.08 -25.87 -5.78
N ILE A 365 -5.83 -24.77 -5.79
CA ILE A 365 -6.77 -24.42 -6.87
C ILE A 365 -6.29 -23.14 -7.58
N GLY A 366 -6.69 -22.98 -8.83
CA GLY A 366 -6.30 -21.82 -9.64
C GLY A 366 -4.89 -21.90 -10.25
N PRO A 367 -4.44 -20.84 -10.93
CA PRO A 367 -5.14 -19.56 -11.08
C PRO A 367 -6.36 -19.66 -12.01
N SER A 368 -7.44 -18.93 -11.72
CA SER A 368 -8.61 -18.83 -12.59
C SER A 368 -9.14 -17.40 -12.68
N ARG A 369 -9.66 -17.00 -13.84
CA ARG A 369 -10.36 -15.72 -14.04
C ARG A 369 -11.81 -15.92 -14.48
N THR A 370 -12.26 -17.17 -14.46
CA THR A 370 -13.60 -17.55 -14.91
C THR A 370 -14.59 -17.21 -13.81
N PHE A 371 -15.52 -16.30 -14.08
CA PHE A 371 -16.60 -15.96 -13.16
C PHE A 371 -17.35 -17.21 -12.68
N GLY A 372 -17.55 -17.33 -11.37
CA GLY A 372 -18.17 -18.49 -10.73
C GLY A 372 -17.23 -19.65 -10.41
N ASP A 373 -15.97 -19.58 -10.83
CA ASP A 373 -14.92 -20.44 -10.29
C ASP A 373 -14.46 -19.87 -8.94
N PRO A 374 -14.42 -20.66 -7.84
CA PRO A 374 -13.89 -20.18 -6.56
C PRO A 374 -12.46 -19.65 -6.65
N ALA A 375 -11.64 -20.13 -7.57
CA ALA A 375 -10.30 -19.56 -7.76
C ALA A 375 -10.34 -18.13 -8.33
N SER A 376 -11.41 -17.74 -9.04
CA SER A 376 -11.55 -16.37 -9.55
C SER A 376 -11.77 -15.33 -8.44
N GLU A 377 -12.35 -15.71 -7.31
CA GLU A 377 -12.56 -14.82 -6.15
C GLU A 377 -11.52 -15.01 -5.04
N ALA A 378 -10.52 -15.86 -5.28
CA ALA A 378 -9.38 -16.01 -4.38
C ALA A 378 -8.35 -14.89 -4.63
N SER A 379 -7.67 -14.45 -3.57
CA SER A 379 -6.53 -13.54 -3.66
C SER A 379 -5.43 -14.17 -4.50
N GLY A 380 -4.82 -13.41 -5.42
CA GLY A 380 -3.83 -14.00 -6.34
C GLY A 380 -4.44 -15.00 -7.33
N ARG A 381 -5.77 -15.14 -7.33
CA ARG A 381 -6.57 -16.13 -8.06
C ARG A 381 -6.31 -17.57 -7.66
N ARG A 382 -5.71 -17.82 -6.50
CA ARG A 382 -5.31 -19.16 -6.04
C ARG A 382 -5.67 -19.34 -4.58
N ALA A 383 -5.90 -20.59 -4.18
CA ALA A 383 -6.18 -20.95 -2.79
C ALA A 383 -5.83 -22.43 -2.56
N VAL A 384 -6.02 -22.92 -1.34
CA VAL A 384 -5.84 -24.34 -1.00
C VAL A 384 -7.13 -24.93 -0.47
N ARG A 385 -7.60 -26.02 -1.10
CA ARG A 385 -8.81 -26.75 -0.73
C ARG A 385 -8.50 -27.99 0.09
N LEU A 386 -9.17 -28.10 1.24
CA LEU A 386 -9.06 -29.18 2.22
C LEU A 386 -10.34 -30.03 2.19
N THR A 387 -10.27 -31.21 1.58
CA THR A 387 -11.39 -32.16 1.39
C THR A 387 -11.37 -33.34 2.37
N GLY A 388 -10.22 -33.67 2.95
CA GLY A 388 -10.03 -34.82 3.84
C GLY A 388 -9.62 -34.44 5.26
N ALA A 389 -9.85 -35.35 6.20
CA ALA A 389 -9.34 -35.22 7.57
C ALA A 389 -7.80 -35.24 7.57
N GLY A 390 -7.18 -34.38 8.38
CA GLY A 390 -5.74 -34.21 8.48
C GLY A 390 -5.12 -33.34 7.39
N GLN A 391 -5.91 -32.83 6.43
CA GLN A 391 -5.41 -31.86 5.47
C GLN A 391 -5.30 -30.47 6.09
N TYR A 392 -4.25 -29.72 5.74
CA TYR A 392 -3.93 -28.46 6.37
C TYR A 392 -3.26 -27.44 5.43
N VAL A 393 -3.26 -26.20 5.90
CA VAL A 393 -2.36 -25.11 5.49
C VAL A 393 -1.61 -24.62 6.71
N GLN A 394 -0.30 -24.37 6.59
CA GLN A 394 0.58 -24.02 7.69
C GLN A 394 1.49 -22.84 7.34
N LEU A 395 1.58 -21.87 8.25
CA LEU A 395 2.49 -20.72 8.15
C LEU A 395 3.43 -20.66 9.36
N THR A 396 4.58 -20.04 9.14
CA THR A 396 5.50 -19.61 10.19
C THR A 396 5.38 -18.11 10.33
N LEU A 397 5.08 -17.62 11.53
CA LEU A 397 4.93 -16.19 11.79
C LEU A 397 6.22 -15.43 11.45
N ALA A 398 6.13 -14.43 10.59
CA ALA A 398 7.23 -13.51 10.29
C ALA A 398 7.46 -12.49 11.41
N LYS A 399 6.40 -12.13 12.15
CA LYS A 399 6.41 -11.18 13.26
C LYS A 399 5.60 -11.71 14.42
N ALA A 400 5.76 -11.11 15.60
CA ALA A 400 4.91 -11.44 16.73
C ALA A 400 3.44 -11.09 16.44
N ALA A 401 2.51 -11.99 16.75
CA ALA A 401 1.10 -11.81 16.44
C ALA A 401 0.17 -12.41 17.52
N GLN A 402 -0.99 -11.78 17.69
CA GLN A 402 -2.11 -12.28 18.49
C GLN A 402 -3.40 -12.30 17.69
N GLY A 403 -3.60 -11.34 16.79
CA GLY A 403 -4.77 -11.27 15.93
C GLY A 403 -4.56 -12.16 14.71
N VAL A 404 -5.55 -12.98 14.37
CA VAL A 404 -5.55 -13.81 13.18
C VAL A 404 -6.85 -13.58 12.43
N THR A 405 -6.76 -13.35 11.12
CA THR A 405 -7.89 -13.37 10.19
C THR A 405 -7.64 -14.45 9.15
N VAL A 406 -8.65 -15.27 8.87
CA VAL A 406 -8.60 -16.31 7.83
C VAL A 406 -9.66 -15.98 6.80
N ARG A 407 -9.25 -15.85 5.53
CA ARG A 407 -10.19 -15.78 4.41
C ARG A 407 -10.42 -17.18 3.87
N TYR A 408 -11.68 -17.59 3.78
CA TYR A 408 -12.04 -18.97 3.49
C TYR A 408 -13.33 -19.06 2.66
N SER A 409 -13.57 -20.25 2.12
CA SER A 409 -14.85 -20.62 1.50
C SER A 409 -15.24 -22.03 1.94
N ILE A 410 -16.49 -22.19 2.35
CA ILE A 410 -17.15 -23.49 2.60
C ILE A 410 -18.43 -23.58 1.76
N PRO A 411 -18.95 -24.78 1.48
CA PRO A 411 -20.20 -24.95 0.72
C PRO A 411 -21.37 -24.17 1.32
N ASP A 412 -22.32 -23.81 0.46
CA ASP A 412 -23.66 -23.37 0.86
C ASP A 412 -24.59 -24.58 1.10
N ASN A 413 -25.75 -24.33 1.71
CA ASN A 413 -26.84 -25.29 1.76
C ASN A 413 -27.83 -25.12 0.59
N ALA A 414 -28.70 -26.10 0.39
CA ALA A 414 -29.69 -26.05 -0.70
C ALA A 414 -30.76 -24.95 -0.56
N ALA A 415 -30.91 -24.36 0.64
CA ALA A 415 -31.86 -23.30 0.92
C ALA A 415 -31.26 -21.89 0.77
N GLY A 416 -29.96 -21.75 0.52
CA GLY A 416 -29.30 -20.44 0.43
C GLY A 416 -29.11 -19.73 1.78
N THR A 417 -29.28 -20.45 2.89
CA THR A 417 -29.20 -19.85 4.24
C THR A 417 -27.85 -20.07 4.92
N GLY A 418 -26.90 -20.72 4.24
CA GLY A 418 -25.58 -21.04 4.76
C GLY A 418 -25.52 -22.27 5.67
N ILE A 419 -24.30 -22.72 5.95
CA ILE A 419 -23.98 -23.74 6.96
C ILE A 419 -22.93 -23.21 7.91
N ASP A 420 -22.90 -23.74 9.14
CA ASP A 420 -21.77 -23.59 10.05
C ASP A 420 -20.83 -24.79 9.92
N ALA A 421 -19.53 -24.55 10.08
CA ALA A 421 -18.47 -25.55 10.04
C ALA A 421 -17.34 -25.16 10.99
N GLY A 422 -16.23 -25.89 10.96
CA GLY A 422 -15.02 -25.45 11.63
C GLY A 422 -13.74 -25.97 11.01
N ILE A 423 -12.64 -25.35 11.41
CA ILE A 423 -11.27 -25.77 11.10
C ILE A 423 -10.44 -25.70 12.39
N SER A 424 -9.62 -26.72 12.65
CA SER A 424 -8.76 -26.74 13.83
C SER A 424 -7.55 -25.83 13.66
N LEU A 425 -7.25 -25.01 14.67
CA LEU A 425 -6.01 -24.25 14.76
C LEU A 425 -5.03 -24.96 15.70
N TYR A 426 -3.87 -25.29 15.15
CA TYR A 426 -2.73 -25.79 15.91
C TYR A 426 -1.66 -24.69 16.01
N VAL A 427 -1.01 -24.61 17.17
CA VAL A 427 0.15 -23.75 17.41
C VAL A 427 1.31 -24.62 17.85
N ASN A 428 2.40 -24.60 17.08
CA ASN A 428 3.56 -25.48 17.26
C ASN A 428 3.16 -26.96 17.45
N GLY A 429 2.22 -27.44 16.63
CA GLY A 429 1.73 -28.82 16.65
C GLY A 429 0.72 -29.15 17.76
N THR A 430 0.42 -28.21 18.67
CA THR A 430 -0.59 -28.40 19.73
C THR A 430 -1.92 -27.79 19.31
N LEU A 431 -3.01 -28.57 19.37
CA LEU A 431 -4.36 -28.06 19.10
C LEU A 431 -4.71 -26.97 20.12
N LYS A 432 -5.12 -25.80 19.65
CA LYS A 432 -5.48 -24.65 20.50
C LYS A 432 -6.98 -24.42 20.56
N GLN A 433 -7.62 -24.38 19.41
CA GLN A 433 -9.06 -24.16 19.31
C GLN A 433 -9.57 -24.64 17.96
N GLN A 434 -10.88 -24.82 17.88
CA GLN A 434 -11.56 -24.89 16.60
C GLN A 434 -12.02 -23.50 16.22
N VAL A 435 -11.64 -23.03 15.04
CA VAL A 435 -12.09 -21.77 14.45
C VAL A 435 -13.46 -22.01 13.83
N PRO A 436 -14.52 -21.28 14.25
CA PRO A 436 -15.85 -21.40 13.65
C PRO A 436 -15.83 -20.78 12.24
N LEU A 437 -16.46 -21.47 11.29
CA LEU A 437 -16.64 -21.02 9.91
C LEU A 437 -18.13 -21.01 9.60
N THR A 438 -18.58 -20.12 8.72
CA THR A 438 -19.96 -20.07 8.25
C THR A 438 -20.03 -19.64 6.79
N SER A 439 -21.01 -20.11 6.03
CA SER A 439 -21.32 -19.60 4.67
C SER A 439 -22.52 -18.66 4.67
N LYS A 440 -23.04 -18.29 5.84
CA LYS A 440 -24.18 -17.37 6.03
C LYS A 440 -24.01 -16.01 5.34
N TYR A 441 -22.77 -15.53 5.23
CA TYR A 441 -22.41 -14.24 4.62
C TYR A 441 -21.72 -14.40 3.26
N SER A 442 -21.92 -15.54 2.61
CA SER A 442 -21.39 -15.85 1.30
C SER A 442 -22.52 -16.30 0.38
N TRP A 443 -22.17 -16.50 -0.88
CA TRP A 443 -23.00 -17.07 -1.94
C TRP A 443 -24.16 -16.18 -2.38
N ILE A 444 -23.97 -15.58 -3.55
CA ILE A 444 -25.01 -14.92 -4.33
C ILE A 444 -25.23 -15.71 -5.60
N TYR A 445 -26.51 -15.85 -5.98
CA TYR A 445 -26.96 -16.52 -7.19
C TYR A 445 -27.95 -15.62 -7.95
N GLY A 446 -28.30 -16.00 -9.17
CA GLY A 446 -29.25 -15.26 -9.97
C GLY A 446 -28.70 -13.92 -10.47
N SER A 447 -29.62 -13.00 -10.74
CA SER A 447 -29.34 -11.64 -11.16
C SER A 447 -29.96 -10.66 -10.16
N TYR A 448 -29.56 -9.40 -10.21
CA TYR A 448 -30.25 -8.34 -9.48
C TYR A 448 -31.74 -8.29 -9.85
N ASN A 449 -32.62 -8.09 -8.86
CA ASN A 449 -34.09 -8.13 -8.95
C ASN A 449 -34.72 -9.51 -9.20
N THR A 450 -34.03 -10.62 -8.91
CA THR A 450 -34.58 -11.97 -9.16
C THR A 450 -35.48 -12.54 -8.06
N GLU A 451 -35.57 -11.91 -6.89
CA GLU A 451 -36.32 -12.46 -5.76
C GLU A 451 -37.45 -11.54 -5.29
N GLY A 452 -38.69 -12.03 -5.35
CA GLY A 452 -39.87 -11.35 -4.79
C GLY A 452 -40.31 -10.06 -5.50
N GLY A 453 -39.69 -9.68 -6.62
CA GLY A 453 -39.91 -8.37 -7.26
C GLY A 453 -39.29 -7.20 -6.48
N GLU A 454 -38.46 -7.51 -5.48
CA GLU A 454 -37.73 -6.53 -4.67
C GLU A 454 -36.43 -6.10 -5.35
N ILE A 455 -35.94 -4.91 -4.96
CA ILE A 455 -34.69 -4.33 -5.46
C ILE A 455 -33.51 -4.94 -4.68
N ARG A 456 -33.22 -6.22 -4.94
CA ARG A 456 -32.20 -7.02 -4.24
C ARG A 456 -31.60 -8.14 -5.09
N TRP A 457 -30.44 -8.63 -4.68
CA TRP A 457 -29.87 -9.89 -5.18
C TRP A 457 -30.61 -11.10 -4.63
N SER A 458 -30.32 -12.31 -5.15
CA SER A 458 -30.83 -13.57 -4.58
C SER A 458 -29.69 -14.41 -3.99
N ASN A 459 -29.97 -15.08 -2.88
CA ASN A 459 -29.12 -16.11 -2.30
C ASN A 459 -29.72 -17.51 -2.51
N ASN A 460 -30.78 -17.64 -3.31
CA ASN A 460 -31.36 -18.94 -3.65
C ASN A 460 -30.47 -19.69 -4.66
N PRO A 461 -29.88 -20.85 -4.32
CA PRO A 461 -29.00 -21.59 -5.23
C PRO A 461 -29.67 -22.06 -6.53
N SER A 462 -31.00 -22.05 -6.58
CA SER A 462 -31.78 -22.40 -7.77
C SER A 462 -32.14 -21.21 -8.66
N ALA A 463 -31.83 -19.96 -8.24
CA ALA A 463 -32.05 -18.77 -9.05
C ALA A 463 -31.19 -18.80 -10.32
N GLN A 464 -31.76 -18.35 -11.44
CA GLN A 464 -31.04 -18.30 -12.72
C GLN A 464 -30.45 -16.91 -12.98
N PRO A 465 -29.18 -16.80 -13.43
CA PRO A 465 -28.22 -17.89 -13.61
C PRO A 465 -27.76 -18.49 -12.27
N THR A 466 -27.54 -19.82 -12.24
CA THR A 466 -27.07 -20.55 -11.06
C THR A 466 -25.57 -20.39 -10.78
N THR A 467 -24.86 -19.64 -11.61
CA THR A 467 -23.44 -19.35 -11.42
C THR A 467 -23.24 -18.53 -10.14
N PRO A 468 -22.53 -19.05 -9.13
CA PRO A 468 -22.36 -18.37 -7.86
C PRO A 468 -21.34 -17.22 -7.97
N HIS A 469 -21.42 -16.29 -7.03
CA HIS A 469 -20.36 -15.34 -6.71
C HIS A 469 -20.41 -14.94 -5.23
N HIS A 470 -19.46 -14.12 -4.77
CA HIS A 470 -19.30 -13.77 -3.35
C HIS A 470 -19.09 -15.02 -2.47
N MET A 471 -18.23 -15.93 -2.92
CA MET A 471 -18.10 -17.31 -2.42
C MET A 471 -17.20 -17.43 -1.17
N TYR A 472 -16.52 -16.36 -0.77
CA TYR A 472 -15.61 -16.33 0.37
C TYR A 472 -16.15 -15.45 1.49
N ASP A 473 -15.72 -15.76 2.71
CA ASP A 473 -15.89 -14.94 3.90
C ASP A 473 -14.56 -14.85 4.68
N GLU A 474 -14.53 -13.98 5.69
CA GLU A 474 -13.42 -13.84 6.63
C GLU A 474 -13.87 -14.12 8.07
N VAL A 475 -13.05 -14.87 8.80
CA VAL A 475 -13.19 -15.03 10.26
C VAL A 475 -11.98 -14.44 10.95
N SER A 476 -12.21 -13.67 12.01
CA SER A 476 -11.16 -13.04 12.79
C SER A 476 -11.28 -13.39 14.27
N PHE A 477 -10.16 -13.72 14.89
CA PHE A 477 -10.11 -14.11 16.29
C PHE A 477 -8.76 -13.74 16.93
N LYS A 478 -8.75 -13.68 18.26
CA LYS A 478 -7.51 -13.52 19.04
C LYS A 478 -7.00 -14.88 19.47
N LEU A 479 -5.69 -15.03 19.43
CA LEU A 479 -4.98 -16.08 20.14
C LEU A 479 -5.00 -15.80 21.66
N ASP A 480 -4.82 -16.86 22.44
CA ASP A 480 -4.77 -16.83 23.92
C ASP A 480 -3.67 -15.89 24.45
N GLN A 481 -2.63 -15.65 23.65
CA GLN A 481 -1.54 -14.73 23.92
C GLN A 481 -0.90 -14.24 22.62
N SER A 482 0.01 -13.28 22.71
CA SER A 482 0.90 -12.94 21.60
C SER A 482 1.96 -14.02 21.42
N TYR A 483 2.08 -14.56 20.22
CA TYR A 483 3.10 -15.54 19.84
C TYR A 483 4.23 -14.85 19.07
N PRO A 484 5.51 -15.19 19.32
CA PRO A 484 6.64 -14.57 18.64
C PRO A 484 6.78 -15.04 17.19
N ALA A 485 7.57 -14.30 16.40
CA ALA A 485 8.04 -14.74 15.10
C ALA A 485 8.70 -16.14 15.20
N GLY A 486 8.56 -16.95 14.17
CA GLY A 486 9.01 -18.35 14.14
C GLY A 486 7.97 -19.36 14.68
N THR A 487 6.90 -18.89 15.33
CA THR A 487 5.79 -19.78 15.74
C THR A 487 5.07 -20.33 14.51
N VAL A 488 4.77 -21.63 14.50
CA VAL A 488 4.01 -22.28 13.43
C VAL A 488 2.53 -22.28 13.78
N LEU A 489 1.72 -21.63 12.93
CA LEU A 489 0.26 -21.74 12.96
C LEU A 489 -0.18 -22.69 11.85
N LYS A 490 -1.01 -23.67 12.18
CA LYS A 490 -1.54 -24.64 11.22
C LYS A 490 -3.06 -24.71 11.31
N LEU A 491 -3.73 -24.40 10.20
CA LEU A 491 -5.16 -24.57 10.01
C LEU A 491 -5.39 -25.94 9.38
N GLN A 492 -5.99 -26.87 10.13
CA GLN A 492 -6.16 -28.26 9.73
C GLN A 492 -7.62 -28.66 9.82
N ARG A 493 -8.12 -29.33 8.78
CA ARG A 493 -9.44 -29.93 8.80
C ARG A 493 -9.37 -31.27 9.53
N ASP A 494 -9.93 -31.35 10.72
CA ASP A 494 -9.99 -32.56 11.54
C ASP A 494 -11.35 -33.23 11.46
N ALA A 495 -11.40 -34.56 11.63
CA ALA A 495 -12.65 -35.31 11.67
C ALA A 495 -13.57 -34.88 12.84
N SER A 496 -13.00 -34.26 13.88
CA SER A 496 -13.74 -33.69 15.01
C SER A 496 -14.29 -32.30 14.76
N ASN A 497 -14.01 -31.66 13.62
CA ASN A 497 -14.55 -30.33 13.33
C ASN A 497 -16.07 -30.36 13.17
N LEU A 498 -16.70 -29.25 13.52
CA LEU A 498 -18.14 -29.04 13.44
C LEU A 498 -18.62 -29.32 12.01
N ASN A 499 -19.66 -30.13 11.90
CA ASN A 499 -20.30 -30.50 10.64
C ASN A 499 -19.35 -31.11 9.58
N PHE A 500 -18.22 -31.71 9.98
CA PHE A 500 -17.20 -32.26 9.07
C PHE A 500 -17.75 -33.11 7.92
N GLY A 501 -18.75 -33.97 8.20
CA GLY A 501 -19.37 -34.86 7.20
C GLY A 501 -20.37 -34.17 6.26
N GLN A 502 -20.87 -32.99 6.62
CA GLN A 502 -21.79 -32.17 5.82
C GLN A 502 -21.04 -31.09 5.03
N THR A 503 -19.90 -30.64 5.54
CA THR A 503 -19.01 -29.67 4.89
C THR A 503 -18.04 -30.40 3.96
N SER A 504 -18.33 -30.46 2.66
CA SER A 504 -17.51 -31.23 1.71
C SER A 504 -16.07 -30.71 1.57
N TYR A 505 -15.83 -29.42 1.77
CA TYR A 505 -14.49 -28.81 1.75
C TYR A 505 -14.37 -27.58 2.66
N VAL A 506 -13.14 -27.25 3.03
CA VAL A 506 -12.74 -25.90 3.45
C VAL A 506 -11.69 -25.41 2.47
N THR A 507 -11.94 -24.30 1.78
CA THR A 507 -10.93 -23.64 0.95
C THR A 507 -10.34 -22.49 1.77
N VAL A 508 -9.03 -22.49 1.99
CA VAL A 508 -8.30 -21.40 2.64
C VAL A 508 -7.63 -20.58 1.55
N ASP A 509 -7.94 -19.29 1.50
CA ASP A 509 -7.39 -18.34 0.52
C ASP A 509 -6.14 -17.66 1.06
N LEU A 510 -6.28 -16.96 2.18
CA LEU A 510 -5.17 -16.28 2.84
C LEU A 510 -5.36 -16.26 4.35
N VAL A 511 -4.25 -16.00 5.04
CA VAL A 511 -4.24 -15.74 6.49
C VAL A 511 -3.56 -14.41 6.72
N GLU A 512 -4.15 -13.56 7.55
CA GLU A 512 -3.53 -12.33 8.06
C GLU A 512 -3.21 -12.49 9.53
N THR A 513 -2.03 -12.03 9.94
CA THR A 513 -1.61 -12.05 11.35
C THR A 513 -1.05 -10.71 11.79
N GLU A 514 -1.41 -10.25 12.98
CA GLU A 514 -0.95 -8.96 13.51
C GLU A 514 -0.82 -8.94 15.04
N ALA A 515 -0.07 -7.96 15.54
CA ALA A 515 -0.12 -7.59 16.94
C ALA A 515 -1.49 -6.98 17.28
N VAL A 516 -2.05 -7.32 18.44
CA VAL A 516 -3.26 -6.70 18.98
C VAL A 516 -2.84 -5.70 20.05
N PRO A 517 -3.04 -4.39 19.84
CA PRO A 517 -2.74 -3.39 20.87
C PRO A 517 -3.58 -3.59 22.13
N ALA A 518 -3.12 -3.08 23.27
CA ALA A 518 -3.93 -3.01 24.47
C ALA A 518 -5.22 -2.21 24.22
N ALA A 519 -6.30 -2.58 24.92
CA ALA A 519 -7.56 -1.86 24.84
C ALA A 519 -7.38 -0.39 25.26
N LEU A 520 -7.92 0.53 24.48
CA LEU A 520 -7.89 1.96 24.79
C LEU A 520 -8.79 2.26 25.99
N SER A 521 -8.46 3.32 26.73
CA SER A 521 -9.26 3.82 27.84
C SER A 521 -10.23 4.91 27.41
N LYS A 522 -11.38 5.01 28.09
CA LYS A 522 -12.38 6.08 27.89
C LYS A 522 -11.72 7.47 27.96
N PRO A 523 -11.84 8.31 26.92
CA PRO A 523 -11.34 9.69 26.97
C PRO A 523 -12.08 10.55 27.99
N ALA A 524 -11.45 11.64 28.43
CA ALA A 524 -12.14 12.69 29.16
C ALA A 524 -13.26 13.29 28.29
N ASN A 525 -14.37 13.72 28.92
CA ASN A 525 -15.55 14.28 28.26
C ASN A 525 -16.30 13.31 27.32
N TYR A 526 -16.10 12.00 27.49
CA TYR A 526 -16.92 10.96 26.86
C TYR A 526 -17.79 10.26 27.92
N VAL A 527 -19.00 9.86 27.53
CA VAL A 527 -19.87 9.03 28.36
C VAL A 527 -19.88 7.59 27.85
N SER A 528 -19.86 6.60 28.75
CA SER A 528 -19.85 5.19 28.34
C SER A 528 -21.27 4.73 28.05
N VAL A 529 -21.47 3.93 27.02
CA VAL A 529 -22.78 3.29 26.76
C VAL A 529 -23.25 2.42 27.94
N THR A 530 -22.31 1.86 28.70
CA THR A 530 -22.60 1.09 29.93
C THR A 530 -23.16 1.95 31.06
N ASP A 531 -22.87 3.25 31.07
CA ASP A 531 -23.43 4.21 32.04
C ASP A 531 -24.94 4.40 31.80
N TYR A 532 -25.44 3.97 30.63
CA TYR A 532 -26.85 4.03 30.21
C TYR A 532 -27.49 2.64 30.04
N GLY A 533 -26.86 1.59 30.57
CA GLY A 533 -27.44 0.24 30.62
C GLY A 533 -27.04 -0.72 29.50
N ALA A 534 -26.13 -0.33 28.60
CA ALA A 534 -25.59 -1.27 27.61
C ALA A 534 -24.78 -2.38 28.31
N THR A 535 -24.92 -3.63 27.87
CA THR A 535 -24.27 -4.78 28.49
C THR A 535 -23.33 -5.48 27.50
N ALA A 536 -22.03 -5.32 27.70
CA ALA A 536 -21.00 -5.99 26.90
C ALA A 536 -21.21 -7.51 26.88
N ASN A 537 -21.26 -8.09 25.67
CA ASN A 537 -21.43 -9.52 25.43
C ASN A 537 -22.72 -10.12 26.02
N GLY A 538 -23.73 -9.29 26.32
CA GLY A 538 -24.99 -9.74 26.91
C GLY A 538 -25.95 -10.41 25.93
N GLY A 539 -25.76 -10.19 24.62
CA GLY A 539 -26.65 -10.67 23.55
C GLY A 539 -28.04 -10.03 23.51
N GLY A 540 -28.39 -9.22 24.51
CA GLY A 540 -29.59 -8.38 24.54
C GLY A 540 -29.41 -7.10 23.73
N ASP A 541 -30.52 -6.46 23.39
CA ASP A 541 -30.53 -5.22 22.60
C ASP A 541 -30.05 -4.00 23.42
N ASP A 542 -28.96 -3.38 22.98
CA ASP A 542 -28.31 -2.21 23.57
C ASP A 542 -28.74 -0.89 22.88
N THR A 543 -29.59 -0.92 21.85
CA THR A 543 -29.99 0.26 21.07
C THR A 543 -30.46 1.42 21.96
N ALA A 544 -31.28 1.15 22.98
CA ALA A 544 -31.82 2.18 23.87
C ALA A 544 -30.72 2.87 24.71
N ALA A 545 -29.72 2.11 25.16
CA ALA A 545 -28.59 2.64 25.92
C ALA A 545 -27.69 3.51 25.04
N PHE A 546 -27.40 3.08 23.82
CA PHE A 546 -26.65 3.88 22.84
C PHE A 546 -27.37 5.19 22.51
N ASN A 547 -28.68 5.14 22.22
CA ASN A 547 -29.47 6.35 21.95
C ASN A 547 -29.48 7.31 23.15
N SER A 548 -29.55 6.79 24.37
CA SER A 548 -29.50 7.60 25.60
C SER A 548 -28.13 8.27 25.79
N ALA A 549 -27.03 7.55 25.52
CA ALA A 549 -25.68 8.09 25.56
C ALA A 549 -25.47 9.19 24.50
N ILE A 550 -25.92 8.95 23.27
CA ILE A 550 -25.90 9.93 22.17
C ILE A 550 -26.69 11.19 22.56
N ALA A 551 -27.90 11.02 23.11
CA ALA A 551 -28.73 12.14 23.55
C ALA A 551 -28.07 12.94 24.68
N ALA A 552 -27.38 12.28 25.61
CA ALA A 552 -26.64 12.96 26.67
C ALA A 552 -25.51 13.83 26.12
N VAL A 553 -24.75 13.33 25.14
CA VAL A 553 -23.69 14.11 24.48
C VAL A 553 -24.29 15.32 23.76
N LYS A 554 -25.33 15.10 22.96
CA LYS A 554 -26.05 16.15 22.24
C LYS A 554 -26.54 17.26 23.17
N ASN A 555 -27.16 16.89 24.29
CA ASN A 555 -27.79 17.83 25.22
C ASN A 555 -26.81 18.49 26.20
N SER A 556 -25.52 18.17 26.12
CA SER A 556 -24.48 18.64 27.05
C SER A 556 -24.05 20.09 26.83
N GLY A 557 -24.57 20.78 25.81
CA GLY A 557 -24.10 22.11 25.42
C GLY A 557 -22.63 22.14 24.96
N GLY A 558 -22.11 21.00 24.50
CA GLY A 558 -20.73 20.85 24.03
C GLY A 558 -19.70 20.53 25.13
N THR A 559 -20.15 20.33 26.38
CA THR A 559 -19.29 19.87 27.48
C THR A 559 -18.83 18.43 27.30
N LEU A 560 -19.71 17.57 26.77
CA LEU A 560 -19.36 16.23 26.30
C LEU A 560 -18.99 16.27 24.81
N LYS A 561 -18.04 15.43 24.42
CA LYS A 561 -17.51 15.34 23.05
C LYS A 561 -17.94 14.08 22.31
N GLY A 562 -18.30 13.02 23.02
CA GLY A 562 -18.69 11.78 22.35
C GLY A 562 -19.13 10.64 23.26
N VAL A 563 -19.54 9.56 22.60
CA VAL A 563 -19.95 8.30 23.20
C VAL A 563 -18.76 7.34 23.18
N TRP A 564 -18.52 6.68 24.31
CA TRP A 564 -17.50 5.67 24.48
C TRP A 564 -18.10 4.26 24.46
N ILE A 565 -17.53 3.38 23.62
CA ILE A 565 -17.84 1.96 23.56
C ILE A 565 -16.68 1.23 24.26
N PRO A 566 -16.88 0.67 25.47
CA PRO A 566 -15.82 -0.10 26.12
C PRO A 566 -15.57 -1.42 25.39
N ALA A 567 -14.57 -2.18 25.85
CA ALA A 567 -14.30 -3.51 25.30
C ALA A 567 -15.53 -4.42 25.52
N GLY A 568 -15.94 -5.13 24.47
CA GLY A 568 -17.15 -5.92 24.42
C GLY A 568 -17.86 -5.84 23.06
N SER A 569 -18.75 -6.78 22.83
CA SER A 569 -19.68 -6.78 21.69
C SER A 569 -21.07 -6.33 22.16
N PHE A 570 -21.68 -5.38 21.46
CA PHE A 570 -22.95 -4.74 21.82
C PHE A 570 -23.95 -4.87 20.67
N THR A 571 -25.17 -5.32 20.96
CA THR A 571 -26.15 -5.64 19.91
C THR A 571 -27.09 -4.46 19.69
N ILE A 572 -27.12 -3.93 18.48
CA ILE A 572 -28.07 -2.91 18.01
C ILE A 572 -29.21 -3.68 17.31
N GLY A 573 -30.19 -4.08 18.11
CA GLY A 573 -31.23 -5.05 17.75
C GLY A 573 -32.56 -4.44 17.31
N SER A 574 -32.82 -3.18 17.66
CA SER A 574 -34.04 -2.45 17.28
C SER A 574 -33.78 -1.21 16.45
N GLY A 575 -34.73 -0.91 15.55
CA GLY A 575 -34.69 0.20 14.61
C GLY A 575 -35.66 -0.04 13.45
N THR A 576 -35.51 0.74 12.39
CA THR A 576 -36.23 0.58 11.12
C THR A 576 -35.19 0.70 10.02
N LYS A 577 -35.17 -0.23 9.08
CA LYS A 577 -34.29 -0.13 7.91
C LYS A 577 -34.98 0.75 6.85
N GLY A 578 -34.20 1.41 6.02
CA GLY A 578 -34.72 2.30 4.99
C GLY A 578 -33.58 2.93 4.20
N ALA A 579 -33.92 3.48 3.04
CA ALA A 579 -32.94 4.02 2.12
C ALA A 579 -32.11 5.11 2.80
N GLY A 580 -30.79 4.93 2.79
CA GLY A 580 -29.90 5.83 3.50
C GLY A 580 -29.87 7.26 2.98
N TYR A 581 -30.11 7.47 1.69
CA TYR A 581 -30.03 8.81 1.10
C TYR A 581 -31.21 9.72 1.49
N ASN A 582 -32.36 9.18 1.93
CA ASN A 582 -33.54 9.97 2.30
C ASN A 582 -33.81 10.00 3.81
N GLY A 583 -32.94 9.38 4.63
CA GLY A 583 -33.01 9.41 6.09
C GLY A 583 -34.19 8.66 6.70
N THR A 584 -34.86 7.77 5.95
CA THR A 584 -36.09 7.09 6.39
C THR A 584 -35.87 5.90 7.33
N GLY A 585 -34.65 5.36 7.42
CA GLY A 585 -34.33 4.27 8.35
C GLY A 585 -33.83 4.78 9.71
N THR A 586 -34.36 4.24 10.82
CA THR A 586 -33.87 4.43 12.20
C THR A 586 -32.71 3.47 12.52
N ARG A 587 -31.53 4.05 12.72
CA ARG A 587 -30.35 3.43 13.34
C ARG A 587 -29.74 4.40 14.36
N LEU A 588 -28.47 4.26 14.72
CA LEU A 588 -27.81 5.22 15.60
C LEU A 588 -27.56 6.54 14.85
N TYR A 589 -28.30 7.59 15.20
CA TYR A 589 -28.12 8.91 14.60
C TYR A 589 -27.12 9.74 15.36
N LEU A 590 -26.10 10.23 14.68
CA LEU A 590 -25.14 11.17 15.22
C LEU A 590 -25.42 12.56 14.64
N ASP A 591 -25.82 13.47 15.53
CA ASP A 591 -25.94 14.88 15.19
C ASP A 591 -24.56 15.55 15.12
N SER A 592 -24.50 16.74 14.54
CA SER A 592 -23.24 17.49 14.41
C SER A 592 -22.51 17.60 15.75
N GLY A 593 -21.22 17.25 15.77
CA GLY A 593 -20.37 17.28 16.96
C GLY A 593 -20.50 16.10 17.92
N VAL A 594 -21.40 15.14 17.67
CA VAL A 594 -21.54 13.93 18.51
C VAL A 594 -20.60 12.84 17.99
N SER A 595 -19.43 12.74 18.60
CA SER A 595 -18.41 11.73 18.24
C SER A 595 -18.69 10.36 18.86
N MET A 596 -18.09 9.31 18.34
CA MET A 596 -18.16 7.94 18.87
C MET A 596 -16.80 7.27 18.82
N ARG A 597 -16.37 6.66 19.92
CA ARG A 597 -15.06 6.01 20.01
C ARG A 597 -15.11 4.70 20.76
N GLY A 598 -14.39 3.68 20.28
CA GLY A 598 -14.23 2.41 20.97
C GLY A 598 -12.86 2.16 21.59
N ALA A 599 -12.73 0.99 22.22
CA ALA A 599 -11.50 0.53 22.85
C ALA A 599 -10.46 -0.07 21.88
N GLY A 600 -10.70 0.02 20.57
CA GLY A 600 -9.91 -0.57 19.49
C GLY A 600 -10.72 -1.59 18.67
N ILE A 601 -10.40 -1.73 17.38
CA ILE A 601 -11.14 -2.62 16.44
C ILE A 601 -11.16 -4.10 16.83
N TRP A 602 -10.21 -4.53 17.67
CA TRP A 602 -10.15 -5.88 18.22
C TRP A 602 -10.90 -6.03 19.55
N HIS A 603 -11.38 -4.94 20.15
CA HIS A 603 -11.91 -4.93 21.52
C HIS A 603 -13.36 -4.49 21.60
N SER A 604 -13.77 -3.49 20.82
CA SER A 604 -15.13 -2.96 20.83
C SER A 604 -15.84 -3.27 19.52
N GLU A 605 -17.05 -3.79 19.60
CA GLU A 605 -17.88 -4.13 18.45
C GLU A 605 -19.33 -3.67 18.68
N ILE A 606 -19.93 -3.06 17.66
CA ILE A 606 -21.39 -3.00 17.54
C ILE A 606 -21.82 -4.01 16.47
N ASN A 607 -22.84 -4.81 16.77
CA ASN A 607 -23.36 -5.84 15.88
C ASN A 607 -24.89 -5.84 15.82
N GLY A 608 -25.47 -6.62 14.93
CA GLY A 608 -26.92 -6.87 14.89
C GLY A 608 -27.61 -6.22 13.70
N ALA A 609 -28.93 -6.43 13.61
CA ALA A 609 -29.70 -6.08 12.42
C ALA A 609 -29.72 -4.58 12.09
N TYR A 610 -29.43 -3.69 13.05
CA TYR A 610 -29.48 -2.23 12.86
C TYR A 610 -28.16 -1.53 13.19
N ALA A 611 -27.04 -2.27 13.22
CA ALA A 611 -25.72 -1.78 13.62
C ALA A 611 -25.05 -0.85 12.58
N GLY A 612 -25.69 0.27 12.27
CA GLY A 612 -25.11 1.31 11.42
C GLY A 612 -25.25 2.69 12.05
N LEU A 613 -24.45 3.63 11.53
CA LEU A 613 -24.40 5.02 11.97
C LEU A 613 -24.96 5.93 10.87
N TYR A 614 -25.83 6.86 11.23
CA TYR A 614 -26.33 7.90 10.34
C TYR A 614 -25.86 9.27 10.83
N LEU A 615 -25.09 9.98 10.02
CA LEU A 615 -24.61 11.34 10.26
C LEU A 615 -25.66 12.36 9.81
N ARG A 616 -26.31 13.03 10.78
CA ARG A 616 -27.24 14.15 10.54
C ARG A 616 -26.52 15.51 10.56
N GLY A 617 -25.19 15.49 10.54
CA GLY A 617 -24.36 16.68 10.52
C GLY A 617 -22.88 16.34 10.72
N GLY A 618 -22.04 17.34 10.48
CA GLY A 618 -20.59 17.21 10.46
C GLY A 618 -19.88 17.32 11.82
N ASN A 619 -18.56 17.55 11.76
CA ASN A 619 -17.68 17.75 12.91
C ASN A 619 -17.68 16.58 13.91
N VAL A 620 -17.84 15.35 13.43
CA VAL A 620 -17.79 14.15 14.26
C VAL A 620 -16.45 13.44 14.12
N THR A 621 -16.02 12.75 15.17
CA THR A 621 -14.98 11.73 15.08
C THR A 621 -15.59 10.36 15.34
N ILE A 622 -15.38 9.41 14.43
CA ILE A 622 -15.78 8.01 14.61
C ILE A 622 -14.51 7.16 14.54
N SER A 623 -14.13 6.49 15.63
CA SER A 623 -12.90 5.70 15.61
C SER A 623 -12.81 4.52 16.58
N ASP A 624 -11.94 3.57 16.23
CA ASP A 624 -11.44 2.53 17.13
C ASP A 624 -12.47 1.45 17.54
N PHE A 625 -13.34 1.01 16.64
CA PHE A 625 -14.24 -0.13 16.90
C PHE A 625 -14.65 -0.85 15.60
N LYS A 626 -15.20 -2.04 15.78
CA LYS A 626 -15.78 -2.85 14.72
C LYS A 626 -17.29 -2.58 14.58
N ILE A 627 -17.77 -2.55 13.34
CA ILE A 627 -19.18 -2.41 12.98
C ILE A 627 -19.56 -3.64 12.14
N ALA A 628 -20.45 -4.48 12.66
CA ALA A 628 -20.81 -5.76 12.07
C ALA A 628 -22.33 -5.96 11.97
N PRO A 629 -23.02 -5.31 11.01
CA PRO A 629 -24.42 -5.60 10.73
C PRO A 629 -24.63 -7.06 10.33
N ASP A 630 -25.84 -7.59 10.55
CA ASP A 630 -26.20 -8.96 10.13
C ASP A 630 -26.85 -9.01 8.73
N ASP A 631 -26.41 -8.15 7.79
CA ASP A 631 -26.93 -8.26 6.43
C ASP A 631 -26.35 -9.51 5.76
N ARG A 632 -27.19 -10.21 4.99
CA ARG A 632 -26.85 -11.50 4.36
C ARG A 632 -26.94 -11.46 2.84
N ILE A 633 -27.30 -10.30 2.32
CA ILE A 633 -27.50 -10.07 0.90
C ILE A 633 -27.52 -8.57 0.63
N ARG A 634 -27.25 -8.18 -0.62
CA ARG A 634 -27.49 -6.82 -1.08
C ARG A 634 -28.98 -6.59 -1.27
N ASP A 635 -29.56 -5.84 -0.34
CA ASP A 635 -30.86 -5.17 -0.47
C ASP A 635 -30.60 -3.67 -0.47
N ASP A 636 -30.86 -2.99 -1.59
CA ASP A 636 -30.48 -1.57 -1.72
C ASP A 636 -31.35 -0.64 -0.86
N TYR A 637 -32.56 -1.08 -0.50
CA TYR A 637 -33.50 -0.29 0.30
C TYR A 637 -33.38 -0.57 1.80
N ASN A 638 -33.33 -1.85 2.18
CA ASN A 638 -33.28 -2.26 3.58
C ASN A 638 -31.87 -2.62 4.06
N GLY A 639 -30.84 -2.67 3.23
CA GLY A 639 -29.49 -2.95 3.71
C GLY A 639 -28.93 -1.84 4.60
N VAL A 640 -28.18 -2.22 5.63
CA VAL A 640 -27.52 -1.32 6.58
C VAL A 640 -26.18 -0.88 6.02
N THR A 641 -26.02 0.43 5.81
CA THR A 641 -24.70 1.02 5.65
C THR A 641 -24.05 1.21 7.02
N ALA A 642 -22.78 0.83 7.16
CA ALA A 642 -22.09 0.93 8.45
C ALA A 642 -21.93 2.39 8.90
N VAL A 643 -21.54 3.29 7.99
CA VAL A 643 -21.56 4.75 8.22
C VAL A 643 -22.11 5.47 7.00
N GLU A 644 -23.13 6.29 7.17
CA GLU A 644 -23.68 7.09 6.07
C GLU A 644 -24.21 8.46 6.52
N GLY A 645 -24.46 9.36 5.56
CA GLY A 645 -25.08 10.66 5.81
C GLY A 645 -24.16 11.83 5.48
N ASN A 646 -24.37 12.98 6.14
CA ASN A 646 -23.55 14.17 5.96
C ASN A 646 -22.39 14.19 6.96
N GLY A 647 -21.18 13.91 6.48
CA GLY A 647 -19.96 13.86 7.29
C GLY A 647 -19.08 15.10 7.19
N THR A 648 -19.64 16.29 6.95
CA THR A 648 -18.85 17.53 6.73
C THR A 648 -17.82 17.75 7.84
N ASN A 649 -16.56 18.06 7.51
CA ASN A 649 -15.47 18.26 8.46
C ASN A 649 -15.28 17.13 9.50
N SER A 650 -15.63 15.89 9.14
CA SER A 650 -15.60 14.76 10.07
C SER A 650 -14.40 13.85 9.80
N THR A 651 -13.92 13.20 10.86
CA THR A 651 -12.84 12.21 10.81
C THR A 651 -13.41 10.85 11.14
N ILE A 652 -13.34 9.92 10.20
CA ILE A 652 -13.78 8.54 10.35
C ILE A 652 -12.51 7.70 10.20
N THR A 653 -12.08 6.99 11.24
CA THR A 653 -10.76 6.35 11.18
C THR A 653 -10.64 5.10 12.04
N ASN A 654 -9.78 4.16 11.65
CA ASN A 654 -9.52 2.94 12.41
C ASN A 654 -10.80 2.17 12.75
N LEU A 655 -11.64 1.95 11.74
CA LEU A 655 -12.82 1.10 11.84
C LEU A 655 -12.55 -0.25 11.19
N TRP A 656 -13.25 -1.28 11.68
CA TRP A 656 -13.35 -2.55 11.00
C TRP A 656 -14.82 -2.81 10.67
N ILE A 657 -15.16 -2.79 9.40
CA ILE A 657 -16.53 -2.97 8.92
C ILE A 657 -16.65 -4.33 8.26
N THR A 658 -17.64 -5.12 8.67
CA THR A 658 -17.93 -6.44 8.12
C THR A 658 -19.42 -6.58 7.82
N HIS A 659 -19.80 -7.26 6.73
CA HIS A 659 -21.18 -7.70 6.47
C HIS A 659 -22.25 -6.61 6.45
N ALA A 660 -21.85 -5.35 6.25
CA ALA A 660 -22.76 -4.27 5.95
C ALA A 660 -23.19 -4.32 4.49
N LYS A 661 -24.32 -3.69 4.13
CA LYS A 661 -24.62 -3.42 2.71
C LYS A 661 -23.50 -2.61 2.07
N VAL A 662 -23.18 -1.47 2.65
CA VAL A 662 -22.10 -0.58 2.21
C VAL A 662 -21.22 -0.26 3.42
N GLY A 663 -19.91 -0.12 3.20
CA GLY A 663 -19.01 0.30 4.27
C GLY A 663 -19.24 1.76 4.67
N LEU A 664 -19.01 2.70 3.74
CA LEU A 664 -19.19 4.13 3.96
C LEU A 664 -19.95 4.77 2.79
N TRP A 665 -21.03 5.51 3.08
CA TRP A 665 -21.78 6.27 2.09
C TRP A 665 -21.91 7.74 2.50
N LEU A 666 -20.95 8.58 2.09
CA LEU A 666 -21.01 10.02 2.35
C LEU A 666 -21.84 10.70 1.26
N THR A 667 -22.84 11.48 1.68
CA THR A 667 -23.83 12.08 0.78
C THR A 667 -24.21 13.48 1.25
N ASN A 668 -25.25 14.06 0.64
CA ASN A 668 -25.85 15.33 1.05
C ASN A 668 -24.82 16.48 1.09
N GLN A 669 -23.99 16.58 0.04
CA GLN A 669 -22.97 17.61 -0.11
C GLN A 669 -21.98 17.67 1.06
N THR A 670 -21.59 16.50 1.57
CA THR A 670 -20.51 16.39 2.56
C THR A 670 -19.26 17.11 2.07
N SER A 671 -18.63 17.96 2.88
CA SER A 671 -17.36 18.60 2.52
C SER A 671 -16.28 18.45 3.57
N GLY A 672 -15.04 18.20 3.19
CA GLY A 672 -13.90 18.22 4.11
C GLY A 672 -13.82 17.01 5.05
N ALA A 673 -14.43 15.88 4.68
CA ALA A 673 -14.36 14.66 5.48
C ALA A 673 -13.03 13.91 5.24
N THR A 674 -12.60 13.10 6.21
CA THR A 674 -11.50 12.15 6.05
C THR A 674 -11.94 10.77 6.48
N PHE A 675 -11.71 9.75 5.64
CA PHE A 675 -11.86 8.35 5.99
C PHE A 675 -10.53 7.61 5.87
N SER A 676 -10.04 7.03 6.98
CA SER A 676 -8.70 6.43 6.97
C SER A 676 -8.46 5.23 7.88
N ASN A 677 -7.35 4.53 7.63
CA ASN A 677 -6.81 3.47 8.49
C ASN A 677 -7.80 2.34 8.80
N SER A 678 -8.78 2.11 7.91
CA SER A 678 -9.92 1.24 8.19
C SER A 678 -9.90 -0.02 7.32
N ARG A 679 -10.61 -1.05 7.78
CA ARG A 679 -10.81 -2.32 7.09
C ARG A 679 -12.28 -2.43 6.72
N ILE A 680 -12.56 -2.73 5.46
CA ILE A 680 -13.90 -3.06 4.98
C ILE A 680 -13.81 -4.45 4.36
N ARG A 681 -14.65 -5.36 4.85
CA ARG A 681 -14.63 -6.78 4.48
C ARG A 681 -16.05 -7.26 4.19
N HIS A 682 -16.24 -8.00 3.10
CA HIS A 682 -17.48 -8.72 2.81
C HIS A 682 -18.72 -7.83 2.92
N VAL A 683 -18.68 -6.67 2.26
CA VAL A 683 -19.85 -5.80 2.14
C VAL A 683 -20.60 -6.12 0.86
N TRP A 684 -21.92 -5.99 0.89
CA TRP A 684 -22.77 -6.51 -0.17
C TRP A 684 -22.84 -5.63 -1.43
N ALA A 685 -22.48 -4.36 -1.31
CA ALA A 685 -22.37 -3.39 -2.39
C ALA A 685 -21.01 -2.69 -2.26
N ASP A 686 -20.98 -1.37 -2.36
CA ASP A 686 -19.76 -0.59 -2.35
C ASP A 686 -18.98 -0.72 -1.04
N GLY A 687 -17.66 -0.68 -1.13
CA GLY A 687 -16.81 -0.42 0.04
C GLY A 687 -17.03 1.00 0.55
N VAL A 688 -16.77 1.98 -0.31
CA VAL A 688 -16.99 3.41 -0.03
C VAL A 688 -17.64 4.08 -1.22
N ASN A 689 -18.67 4.88 -1.00
CA ASN A 689 -19.24 5.76 -2.01
C ASN A 689 -19.27 7.22 -1.53
N LEU A 690 -18.59 8.10 -2.26
CA LEU A 690 -18.75 9.54 -2.15
C LEU A 690 -19.82 9.96 -3.15
N HIS A 691 -20.95 10.44 -2.64
CA HIS A 691 -22.17 10.62 -3.42
C HIS A 691 -22.71 12.05 -3.28
N TYR A 692 -23.56 12.46 -4.23
CA TYR A 692 -24.44 13.63 -4.14
C TYR A 692 -23.73 14.93 -3.72
N GLY A 693 -22.68 15.29 -4.45
CA GLY A 693 -21.98 16.57 -4.26
C GLY A 693 -20.92 16.54 -3.17
N THR A 694 -20.45 15.37 -2.77
CA THR A 694 -19.38 15.26 -1.77
C THR A 694 -18.11 15.95 -2.29
N SER A 695 -17.47 16.76 -1.46
CA SER A 695 -16.37 17.62 -1.89
C SER A 695 -15.21 17.66 -0.90
N ASN A 696 -14.01 18.00 -1.36
CA ASN A 696 -12.81 18.18 -0.52
C ASN A 696 -12.57 17.02 0.46
N THR A 697 -13.01 15.81 0.11
CA THR A 697 -13.00 14.65 1.00
C THR A 697 -11.87 13.71 0.62
N THR A 698 -11.18 13.19 1.62
CA THR A 698 -10.05 12.28 1.44
C THR A 698 -10.39 10.90 1.98
N VAL A 699 -10.26 9.86 1.14
CA VAL A 699 -10.32 8.46 1.54
C VAL A 699 -8.93 7.87 1.36
N THR A 700 -8.26 7.55 2.46
CA THR A 700 -6.85 7.15 2.42
C THR A 700 -6.46 6.09 3.42
N ASN A 701 -5.51 5.22 3.06
CA ASN A 701 -5.02 4.15 3.92
C ASN A 701 -6.10 3.16 4.37
N ASN A 702 -7.02 2.81 3.48
CA ASN A 702 -8.05 1.81 3.79
C ASN A 702 -7.75 0.52 3.05
N SER A 703 -8.05 -0.60 3.71
CA SER A 703 -8.06 -1.91 3.09
C SER A 703 -9.52 -2.32 2.85
N VAL A 704 -9.89 -2.46 1.59
CA VAL A 704 -11.22 -2.93 1.16
C VAL A 704 -11.04 -4.29 0.50
N ARG A 705 -11.77 -5.31 0.96
CA ARG A 705 -11.72 -6.64 0.36
C ARG A 705 -13.11 -7.27 0.26
N THR A 706 -13.40 -7.89 -0.88
CA THR A 706 -14.68 -8.57 -1.13
C THR A 706 -15.88 -7.62 -1.04
N SER A 707 -15.85 -6.50 -1.78
CA SER A 707 -17.05 -5.69 -2.00
C SER A 707 -17.96 -6.37 -3.04
N GLY A 708 -19.27 -6.20 -2.90
CA GLY A 708 -20.30 -6.69 -3.83
C GLY A 708 -20.69 -5.70 -4.91
N ASP A 709 -19.97 -4.59 -5.00
CA ASP A 709 -19.97 -3.59 -6.07
C ASP A 709 -18.60 -2.86 -6.02
N ASP A 710 -18.53 -1.63 -6.49
CA ASP A 710 -17.33 -0.79 -6.49
C ASP A 710 -16.61 -0.79 -5.13
N GLY A 711 -15.32 -1.09 -5.12
CA GLY A 711 -14.53 -1.01 -3.90
C GLY A 711 -14.52 0.42 -3.34
N LEU A 712 -14.24 1.41 -4.19
CA LEU A 712 -14.37 2.84 -3.88
C LEU A 712 -15.00 3.59 -5.07
N ALA A 713 -16.08 4.33 -4.86
CA ALA A 713 -16.77 5.08 -5.89
C ALA A 713 -16.87 6.58 -5.57
N MET A 714 -16.71 7.41 -6.60
CA MET A 714 -17.18 8.80 -6.59
C MET A 714 -18.33 8.92 -7.57
N TRP A 715 -19.56 8.97 -7.06
CA TRP A 715 -20.76 9.09 -7.87
C TRP A 715 -21.37 10.49 -7.84
N SER A 716 -21.13 11.27 -8.90
CA SER A 716 -21.78 12.56 -9.11
C SER A 716 -23.15 12.35 -9.73
N ASP A 717 -24.17 12.05 -8.92
CA ASP A 717 -25.56 11.88 -9.39
C ASP A 717 -26.22 13.23 -9.74
N THR A 718 -26.77 13.93 -8.75
CA THR A 718 -27.47 15.23 -8.95
C THR A 718 -26.52 16.42 -8.80
N TYR A 719 -25.54 16.31 -7.90
CA TYR A 719 -24.54 17.35 -7.63
C TYR A 719 -23.13 16.82 -7.90
N LEU A 720 -22.21 17.71 -8.31
CA LEU A 720 -20.85 17.32 -8.66
C LEU A 720 -20.02 16.99 -7.44
N ASN A 721 -19.48 15.78 -7.41
CA ASN A 721 -18.40 15.47 -6.49
C ASN A 721 -17.16 16.26 -6.89
N THR A 722 -16.61 17.05 -5.97
CA THR A 722 -15.57 18.03 -6.31
C THR A 722 -14.32 17.91 -5.43
N ASN A 723 -13.15 17.83 -6.05
CA ASN A 723 -11.86 17.86 -5.35
C ASN A 723 -11.72 16.77 -4.26
N ASN A 724 -12.26 15.59 -4.51
CA ASN A 724 -12.07 14.44 -3.63
C ASN A 724 -10.82 13.66 -4.02
N THR A 725 -10.27 12.93 -3.07
CA THR A 725 -9.05 12.14 -3.26
C THR A 725 -9.21 10.74 -2.70
N PHE A 726 -8.99 9.74 -3.54
CA PHE A 726 -8.72 8.36 -3.12
C PHE A 726 -7.22 8.11 -3.20
N SER A 727 -6.56 7.93 -2.06
CA SER A 727 -5.11 7.74 -2.03
C SER A 727 -4.61 6.66 -1.10
N PHE A 728 -3.58 5.90 -1.49
CA PHE A 728 -2.97 4.88 -0.63
C PHE A 728 -3.97 3.86 -0.06
N ASN A 729 -5.00 3.50 -0.83
CA ASN A 729 -5.92 2.43 -0.44
C ASN A 729 -5.48 1.11 -1.10
N THR A 730 -5.69 -0.01 -0.41
CA THR A 730 -5.63 -1.34 -1.01
C THR A 730 -7.06 -1.82 -1.23
N VAL A 731 -7.45 -2.01 -2.48
CA VAL A 731 -8.77 -2.55 -2.84
C VAL A 731 -8.58 -3.86 -3.55
N GLN A 732 -9.10 -4.94 -2.98
CA GLN A 732 -8.83 -6.30 -3.42
C GLN A 732 -10.14 -7.08 -3.63
N ILE A 733 -10.30 -7.71 -4.79
CA ILE A 733 -11.42 -8.62 -5.09
C ILE A 733 -12.80 -7.95 -4.90
N PRO A 734 -13.12 -6.85 -5.62
CA PRO A 734 -14.52 -6.53 -5.85
C PRO A 734 -15.14 -7.70 -6.64
N THR A 735 -16.13 -8.35 -6.05
CA THR A 735 -16.83 -9.52 -6.62
C THR A 735 -17.73 -9.14 -7.79
N LEU A 736 -18.08 -7.85 -7.88
CA LEU A 736 -18.80 -7.19 -8.95
C LEU A 736 -18.22 -5.78 -9.13
N ALA A 737 -18.27 -5.25 -10.34
CA ALA A 737 -17.87 -3.87 -10.66
C ALA A 737 -16.38 -3.61 -10.40
N ASN A 738 -16.00 -2.39 -10.01
CA ASN A 738 -14.63 -1.89 -10.13
C ASN A 738 -13.88 -1.92 -8.80
N ASN A 739 -12.55 -1.89 -8.83
CA ASN A 739 -11.81 -1.56 -7.60
C ASN A 739 -12.03 -0.07 -7.25
N ILE A 740 -11.90 0.82 -8.23
CA ILE A 740 -12.21 2.26 -8.10
C ILE A 740 -13.05 2.73 -9.29
N ALA A 741 -14.09 3.52 -9.03
CA ALA A 741 -14.90 4.14 -10.07
C ALA A 741 -15.13 5.65 -9.87
N ILE A 742 -15.06 6.41 -10.98
CA ILE A 742 -15.32 7.85 -11.01
C ILE A 742 -16.42 8.15 -12.03
N TYR A 743 -17.61 8.44 -11.53
CA TYR A 743 -18.79 8.76 -12.34
C TYR A 743 -19.02 10.28 -12.33
N GLY A 744 -18.44 10.97 -13.31
CA GLY A 744 -18.47 12.42 -13.44
C GLY A 744 -17.69 13.20 -12.37
N GLY A 745 -18.05 14.47 -12.19
CA GLY A 745 -17.51 15.33 -11.13
C GLY A 745 -16.42 16.30 -11.60
N LYS A 746 -15.72 16.91 -10.64
CA LYS A 746 -14.75 17.98 -10.90
C LYS A 746 -13.49 17.84 -10.03
N ASP A 747 -12.31 17.97 -10.62
CA ASP A 747 -11.03 18.07 -9.88
C ASP A 747 -10.68 16.87 -8.96
N ASN A 748 -11.26 15.69 -9.23
CA ASN A 748 -11.10 14.48 -8.43
C ASN A 748 -9.77 13.74 -8.72
N LYS A 749 -9.28 12.98 -7.73
CA LYS A 749 -7.95 12.35 -7.77
C LYS A 749 -7.97 10.89 -7.29
N VAL A 750 -7.20 10.05 -7.98
CA VAL A 750 -6.95 8.63 -7.65
C VAL A 750 -5.44 8.40 -7.67
N LEU A 751 -4.83 8.32 -6.48
CA LEU A 751 -3.37 8.43 -6.29
C LEU A 751 -2.78 7.26 -5.49
N SER A 752 -1.74 6.59 -5.98
CA SER A 752 -0.96 5.66 -5.12
C SER A 752 -1.76 4.50 -4.51
N ASN A 753 -2.83 4.04 -5.17
CA ASN A 753 -3.62 2.90 -4.69
C ASN A 753 -3.04 1.57 -5.20
N LEU A 754 -3.29 0.49 -4.45
CA LEU A 754 -3.06 -0.90 -4.87
C LEU A 754 -4.41 -1.55 -5.16
N LEU A 755 -4.63 -1.96 -6.40
CA LEU A 755 -5.92 -2.45 -6.90
C LEU A 755 -5.73 -3.85 -7.45
N GLU A 756 -6.37 -4.83 -6.83
CA GLU A 756 -6.12 -6.23 -7.13
C GLU A 756 -7.40 -6.98 -7.44
N ASP A 757 -7.27 -7.92 -8.37
CA ASP A 757 -8.17 -9.06 -8.50
C ASP A 757 -9.66 -8.75 -8.79
N THR A 758 -9.97 -7.80 -9.68
CA THR A 758 -11.35 -7.53 -10.15
C THR A 758 -12.03 -8.77 -10.73
N VAL A 759 -13.26 -9.10 -10.33
CA VAL A 759 -13.88 -10.40 -10.69
C VAL A 759 -14.74 -10.32 -11.96
N VAL A 760 -15.78 -9.49 -11.99
CA VAL A 760 -16.75 -9.44 -13.12
C VAL A 760 -17.36 -8.05 -13.28
N ASN A 761 -17.75 -7.69 -14.51
CA ASN A 761 -18.42 -6.43 -14.85
C ASN A 761 -17.70 -5.16 -14.37
N GLY A 762 -16.39 -5.20 -14.19
CA GLY A 762 -15.63 -3.99 -13.90
C GLY A 762 -14.14 -4.11 -14.10
N SER A 763 -13.48 -3.01 -13.77
CA SER A 763 -12.06 -2.73 -14.00
C SER A 763 -11.32 -2.49 -12.69
N GLY A 764 -10.01 -2.34 -12.74
CA GLY A 764 -9.28 -1.77 -11.61
C GLY A 764 -9.69 -0.31 -11.40
N ILE A 765 -9.62 0.50 -12.46
CA ILE A 765 -10.12 1.88 -12.44
C ILE A 765 -11.08 2.09 -13.60
N SER A 766 -12.30 2.52 -13.32
CA SER A 766 -13.24 3.02 -14.33
C SER A 766 -13.47 4.51 -14.14
N PHE A 767 -13.48 5.27 -15.23
CA PHE A 767 -13.84 6.69 -15.18
C PHE A 767 -14.60 7.14 -16.42
N GLY A 768 -15.48 8.11 -16.24
CA GLY A 768 -16.16 8.79 -17.32
C GLY A 768 -17.56 9.25 -16.91
N THR A 769 -18.52 9.13 -17.82
CA THR A 769 -19.88 9.67 -17.65
C THR A 769 -20.95 8.59 -17.48
N ASN A 770 -20.54 7.37 -17.14
CA ASN A 770 -21.49 6.33 -16.73
C ASN A 770 -22.35 6.81 -15.55
N PHE A 771 -23.56 6.28 -15.42
CA PHE A 771 -24.61 6.74 -14.50
C PHE A 771 -25.09 8.18 -14.73
N ASN A 772 -24.85 8.73 -15.92
CA ASN A 772 -25.51 9.95 -16.40
C ASN A 772 -25.30 11.18 -15.46
N PRO A 773 -24.07 11.51 -15.03
CA PRO A 773 -23.79 12.58 -14.08
C PRO A 773 -24.16 13.97 -14.67
N PRO A 774 -24.23 15.05 -13.88
CA PRO A 774 -24.58 16.38 -14.39
C PRO A 774 -23.50 16.91 -15.34
N SER A 775 -22.23 16.69 -15.00
CA SER A 775 -21.08 16.97 -15.86
C SER A 775 -19.81 16.27 -15.36
N MET A 776 -18.76 16.33 -16.18
CA MET A 776 -17.39 16.01 -15.81
C MET A 776 -16.46 17.11 -16.31
N THR A 777 -15.80 17.84 -15.41
CA THR A 777 -15.06 19.08 -15.73
C THR A 777 -13.76 19.21 -14.93
N GLY A 778 -12.93 20.20 -15.25
CA GLY A 778 -11.71 20.47 -14.48
C GLY A 778 -10.63 19.44 -14.77
N THR A 779 -9.96 18.92 -13.74
CA THR A 779 -8.90 17.91 -13.91
C THR A 779 -9.21 16.60 -13.18
N LEU A 780 -9.32 15.50 -13.91
CA LEU A 780 -9.23 14.16 -13.30
C LEU A 780 -7.78 13.68 -13.33
N THR A 781 -7.23 13.36 -12.15
CA THR A 781 -5.88 12.80 -12.01
C THR A 781 -5.94 11.35 -11.56
N VAL A 782 -5.47 10.44 -12.42
CA VAL A 782 -5.27 9.02 -12.11
C VAL A 782 -3.77 8.73 -12.18
N GLN A 783 -3.11 8.73 -11.03
CA GLN A 783 -1.65 8.76 -11.00
C GLN A 783 -1.03 7.75 -10.06
N ASN A 784 0.05 7.13 -10.50
CA ASN A 784 0.89 6.24 -9.71
C ASN A 784 0.07 5.16 -9.01
N ASN A 785 -0.90 4.53 -9.66
CA ASN A 785 -1.61 3.39 -9.07
C ASN A 785 -0.95 2.09 -9.53
N ARG A 786 -1.01 1.05 -8.70
CA ARG A 786 -0.61 -0.31 -9.07
C ARG A 786 -1.85 -1.18 -9.21
N LEU A 787 -2.06 -1.73 -10.40
CA LEU A 787 -3.21 -2.57 -10.75
C LEU A 787 -2.70 -3.97 -11.09
N VAL A 788 -3.09 -4.97 -10.30
CA VAL A 788 -2.60 -6.35 -10.46
C VAL A 788 -3.77 -7.28 -10.73
N ARG A 789 -3.74 -8.00 -11.85
CA ARG A 789 -4.81 -8.93 -12.26
C ARG A 789 -6.19 -8.28 -12.32
N ALA A 790 -6.22 -6.99 -12.68
CA ALA A 790 -7.44 -6.20 -12.83
C ALA A 790 -8.04 -6.29 -14.24
N GLY A 791 -9.29 -5.85 -14.37
CA GLY A 791 -10.11 -6.02 -15.58
C GLY A 791 -10.85 -7.37 -15.58
N SER A 792 -11.95 -7.45 -16.30
CA SER A 792 -12.83 -8.63 -16.28
C SER A 792 -13.66 -8.75 -17.57
N LEU A 793 -14.46 -9.82 -17.66
CA LEU A 793 -15.49 -9.92 -18.69
C LEU A 793 -16.67 -9.05 -18.26
N HIS A 794 -17.12 -8.14 -19.12
CA HIS A 794 -18.38 -7.43 -18.92
C HIS A 794 -19.51 -8.29 -19.49
N LYS A 795 -20.20 -9.04 -18.63
CA LYS A 795 -21.22 -10.03 -19.01
C LYS A 795 -22.41 -9.42 -19.74
N ASP A 796 -22.81 -8.20 -19.39
CA ASP A 796 -23.94 -7.55 -20.05
C ASP A 796 -23.61 -7.14 -21.50
N TYR A 797 -22.32 -6.92 -21.80
CA TYR A 797 -21.86 -6.51 -23.12
C TYR A 797 -21.20 -7.64 -23.92
N GLY A 798 -20.82 -8.73 -23.25
CA GLY A 798 -20.25 -9.93 -23.87
C GLY A 798 -18.78 -9.81 -24.29
N TYR A 799 -18.03 -8.82 -23.80
CA TYR A 799 -16.61 -8.65 -24.13
C TYR A 799 -15.76 -8.26 -22.91
N GLY A 800 -14.45 -8.46 -23.03
CA GLY A 800 -13.48 -8.15 -21.99
C GLY A 800 -13.12 -6.67 -21.92
N ILE A 801 -13.02 -6.14 -20.69
CA ILE A 801 -12.62 -4.77 -20.39
C ILE A 801 -11.26 -4.73 -19.68
N GLY A 802 -10.59 -3.57 -19.76
CA GLY A 802 -9.21 -3.40 -19.31
C GLY A 802 -9.03 -3.24 -17.80
N ALA A 803 -7.78 -3.21 -17.34
CA ALA A 803 -7.47 -2.82 -15.97
C ALA A 803 -7.83 -1.35 -15.69
N ILE A 804 -7.63 -0.47 -16.68
CA ILE A 804 -8.19 0.88 -16.71
C ILE A 804 -9.23 0.97 -17.82
N TRP A 805 -10.40 1.51 -17.52
CA TRP A 805 -11.51 1.68 -18.45
C TRP A 805 -11.96 3.14 -18.52
N ALA A 806 -11.69 3.76 -19.67
CA ALA A 806 -12.23 5.08 -19.99
C ALA A 806 -13.60 4.89 -20.65
N TYR A 807 -14.66 5.15 -19.90
CA TYR A 807 -16.03 4.80 -20.25
C TYR A 807 -16.94 6.02 -20.34
N TRP A 808 -17.11 6.54 -21.56
CA TRP A 808 -17.81 7.78 -21.84
C TRP A 808 -19.29 7.60 -22.18
N LEU A 809 -19.93 6.58 -21.60
CA LEU A 809 -21.34 6.33 -21.81
C LEU A 809 -22.17 7.57 -21.45
N ASN A 810 -23.22 7.85 -22.22
CA ASN A 810 -24.15 8.97 -22.00
C ASN A 810 -23.47 10.35 -21.93
N ASN A 811 -22.29 10.53 -22.55
CA ASN A 811 -21.56 11.78 -22.48
C ASN A 811 -22.42 12.98 -22.94
N ASN A 812 -23.04 12.97 -24.13
CA ASN A 812 -23.99 14.02 -24.57
C ASN A 812 -23.54 15.48 -24.26
N GLY A 813 -22.23 15.77 -24.31
CA GLY A 813 -21.64 17.08 -23.95
C GLY A 813 -21.38 17.33 -22.46
N LYS A 814 -21.54 16.32 -21.60
CA LYS A 814 -21.34 16.40 -20.14
C LYS A 814 -19.88 16.48 -19.74
N ALA A 815 -19.02 15.75 -20.45
CA ALA A 815 -17.58 15.93 -20.36
C ALA A 815 -17.19 17.14 -21.19
N GLN A 816 -16.81 18.23 -20.53
CA GLN A 816 -16.46 19.50 -21.16
C GLN A 816 -15.43 20.24 -20.32
N SER A 817 -14.53 21.00 -20.96
CA SER A 817 -13.45 21.71 -20.26
C SER A 817 -12.70 20.80 -19.26
N LEU A 818 -12.48 19.56 -19.68
CA LEU A 818 -11.95 18.47 -18.85
C LEU A 818 -10.55 18.10 -19.34
N THR A 819 -9.61 18.08 -18.41
CA THR A 819 -8.30 17.46 -18.56
C THR A 819 -8.33 16.13 -17.82
N VAL A 820 -7.92 15.05 -18.49
CA VAL A 820 -7.73 13.76 -17.83
C VAL A 820 -6.29 13.34 -17.98
N SER A 821 -5.63 13.11 -16.85
CA SER A 821 -4.25 12.63 -16.78
C SER A 821 -4.23 11.22 -16.17
N VAL A 822 -3.79 10.24 -16.95
CA VAL A 822 -3.57 8.85 -16.53
C VAL A 822 -2.08 8.58 -16.61
N ALA A 823 -1.37 8.77 -15.49
CA ALA A 823 0.09 8.88 -15.51
C ALA A 823 0.80 7.99 -14.50
N GLY A 824 1.92 7.37 -14.90
CA GLY A 824 2.80 6.64 -13.97
C GLY A 824 2.18 5.38 -13.37
N ASN A 825 1.05 4.89 -13.90
CA ASN A 825 0.40 3.70 -13.36
C ASN A 825 1.16 2.44 -13.78
N THR A 826 1.23 1.46 -12.87
CA THR A 826 1.80 0.13 -13.12
C THR A 826 0.66 -0.88 -13.22
N ILE A 827 0.50 -1.51 -14.37
CA ILE A 827 -0.53 -2.51 -14.66
C ILE A 827 0.17 -3.85 -14.89
N GLU A 828 -0.18 -4.86 -14.11
CA GLU A 828 0.46 -6.17 -14.13
C GLU A 828 -0.59 -7.27 -14.31
N ASP A 829 -0.35 -8.15 -15.27
CA ASP A 829 -1.16 -9.34 -15.53
C ASP A 829 -2.66 -9.02 -15.71
N SER A 830 -3.04 -7.96 -16.41
CA SER A 830 -4.47 -7.61 -16.58
C SER A 830 -5.25 -8.75 -17.29
N THR A 831 -6.54 -8.92 -16.96
CA THR A 831 -7.35 -10.04 -17.48
C THR A 831 -7.53 -9.96 -18.98
N TYR A 832 -7.77 -8.75 -19.49
CA TYR A 832 -7.89 -8.46 -20.91
C TYR A 832 -6.91 -7.37 -21.30
N ALA A 833 -7.39 -6.16 -21.63
CA ALA A 833 -6.51 -5.06 -22.00
C ALA A 833 -5.82 -4.47 -20.76
N GLY A 834 -4.67 -3.81 -20.92
CA GLY A 834 -4.15 -2.94 -19.87
C GLY A 834 -5.05 -1.71 -19.71
N VAL A 835 -5.23 -0.96 -20.80
CA VAL A 835 -6.14 0.18 -20.89
C VAL A 835 -7.16 -0.07 -21.99
N PHE A 836 -8.44 0.15 -21.68
CA PHE A 836 -9.56 -0.01 -22.59
C PHE A 836 -10.33 1.31 -22.72
N ILE A 837 -10.52 1.78 -23.95
CA ILE A 837 -11.11 3.07 -24.28
C ILE A 837 -12.32 2.83 -25.16
N GLU A 838 -13.49 3.28 -24.73
CA GLU A 838 -14.70 3.14 -25.52
C GLU A 838 -15.75 4.22 -25.27
N GLU A 839 -16.78 4.19 -26.12
CA GLU A 839 -17.89 5.14 -26.21
C GLU A 839 -17.49 6.56 -26.66
N PRO A 840 -18.46 7.39 -27.11
CA PRO A 840 -18.16 8.71 -27.61
C PRO A 840 -17.62 9.69 -26.57
N ALA A 841 -16.41 10.20 -26.82
CA ALA A 841 -15.82 11.32 -26.08
C ALA A 841 -15.41 12.48 -26.99
N PRO A 842 -16.30 13.04 -27.85
CA PRO A 842 -15.92 14.12 -28.76
C PRO A 842 -15.41 15.33 -27.97
N GLY A 843 -14.23 15.84 -28.36
CA GLY A 843 -13.64 17.03 -27.72
C GLY A 843 -12.96 16.78 -26.38
N ILE A 844 -12.92 15.55 -25.88
CA ILE A 844 -12.10 15.17 -24.73
C ILE A 844 -10.81 14.52 -25.21
N SER A 845 -9.68 14.97 -24.67
CA SER A 845 -8.37 14.36 -24.89
C SER A 845 -7.80 13.85 -23.58
N VAL A 846 -7.76 12.52 -23.42
CA VAL A 846 -7.09 11.88 -22.28
C VAL A 846 -5.60 11.79 -22.56
N THR A 847 -4.78 12.14 -21.58
CA THR A 847 -3.33 11.94 -21.65
C THR A 847 -2.95 10.69 -20.87
N TYR A 848 -2.42 9.70 -21.57
CA TYR A 848 -1.81 8.50 -20.99
C TYR A 848 -0.29 8.66 -21.03
N SER A 849 0.36 8.84 -19.89
CA SER A 849 1.80 9.10 -19.85
C SER A 849 2.57 8.21 -18.86
N SER A 850 3.72 7.70 -19.30
CA SER A 850 4.62 6.93 -18.43
C SER A 850 3.96 5.74 -17.72
N ASN A 851 2.90 5.16 -18.29
CA ASN A 851 2.29 3.97 -17.74
C ASN A 851 3.11 2.74 -18.15
N THR A 852 3.26 1.80 -17.23
CA THR A 852 3.92 0.51 -17.48
C THR A 852 2.86 -0.59 -17.45
N ILE A 853 2.75 -1.35 -18.54
CA ILE A 853 1.83 -2.47 -18.68
C ILE A 853 2.67 -3.72 -18.90
N THR A 854 2.56 -4.70 -18.01
CA THR A 854 3.26 -5.97 -18.09
C THR A 854 2.25 -7.11 -18.17
N ASN A 855 2.41 -8.00 -19.16
CA ASN A 855 1.60 -9.21 -19.36
C ASN A 855 0.09 -8.98 -19.44
N ALA A 856 -0.36 -8.01 -20.24
CA ALA A 856 -1.79 -7.88 -20.51
C ALA A 856 -2.34 -9.15 -21.18
N GLY A 857 -3.54 -9.60 -20.81
CA GLY A 857 -4.16 -10.80 -21.38
C GLY A 857 -4.52 -10.69 -22.86
N THR A 858 -4.72 -9.46 -23.38
CA THR A 858 -4.96 -9.20 -24.80
C THR A 858 -4.04 -8.09 -25.32
N HIS A 859 -4.47 -6.83 -25.25
CA HIS A 859 -3.73 -5.67 -25.73
C HIS A 859 -3.15 -4.86 -24.58
N GLY A 860 -2.06 -4.11 -24.83
CA GLY A 860 -1.63 -3.08 -23.89
C GLY A 860 -2.68 -1.97 -23.79
N PHE A 861 -2.87 -1.26 -24.90
CA PHE A 861 -3.93 -0.28 -25.09
C PHE A 861 -4.91 -0.76 -26.16
N TYR A 862 -6.19 -0.72 -25.87
CA TYR A 862 -7.26 -1.03 -26.82
C TYR A 862 -8.27 0.11 -26.90
N VAL A 863 -8.29 0.79 -28.05
CA VAL A 863 -9.38 1.69 -28.44
C VAL A 863 -10.42 0.90 -29.23
N ARG A 864 -11.62 0.75 -28.65
CA ARG A 864 -12.73 0.02 -29.25
C ARG A 864 -13.33 0.80 -30.42
N GLY A 865 -13.90 0.11 -31.41
CA GLY A 865 -14.50 0.72 -32.60
C GLY A 865 -15.62 1.74 -32.34
N SER A 866 -16.29 1.70 -31.18
CA SER A 866 -17.30 2.70 -30.78
C SER A 866 -16.71 4.01 -30.25
N ALA A 867 -15.42 4.04 -29.94
CA ALA A 867 -14.77 5.22 -29.40
C ALA A 867 -14.77 6.37 -30.42
N THR A 868 -14.88 7.61 -29.96
CA THR A 868 -14.66 8.81 -30.79
C THR A 868 -13.86 9.84 -30.00
N GLY A 869 -13.27 10.82 -30.68
CA GLY A 869 -12.49 11.88 -30.03
C GLY A 869 -10.99 11.68 -30.22
N SER A 870 -10.18 12.07 -29.24
CA SER A 870 -8.73 11.94 -29.32
C SER A 870 -8.09 11.56 -27.99
N SER A 871 -6.87 11.05 -28.02
CA SER A 871 -6.02 10.92 -26.83
C SER A 871 -4.54 11.01 -27.19
N THR A 872 -3.74 11.37 -26.18
CA THR A 872 -2.28 11.46 -26.29
C THR A 872 -1.64 10.36 -25.47
N PHE A 873 -0.71 9.63 -26.07
CA PHE A 873 0.04 8.53 -25.46
C PHE A 873 1.52 8.89 -25.47
N THR A 874 2.13 9.11 -24.32
CA THR A 874 3.54 9.53 -24.23
C THR A 874 4.34 8.66 -23.27
N ASN A 875 5.48 8.14 -23.71
CA ASN A 875 6.40 7.35 -22.86
C ASN A 875 5.76 6.13 -22.19
N ASN A 876 4.73 5.51 -22.78
CA ASN A 876 4.13 4.30 -22.21
C ASN A 876 4.94 3.05 -22.61
N ALA A 877 5.14 2.15 -21.65
CA ALA A 877 5.82 0.88 -21.87
C ALA A 877 4.83 -0.28 -21.79
N VAL A 878 4.74 -1.07 -22.87
CA VAL A 878 3.97 -2.32 -22.88
C VAL A 878 4.92 -3.50 -23.10
N ASN A 879 5.00 -4.38 -22.11
CA ASN A 879 5.87 -5.55 -22.08
C ASN A 879 5.01 -6.82 -21.91
N GLY A 880 4.70 -7.51 -23.01
CA GLY A 880 3.81 -8.67 -23.00
C GLY A 880 2.34 -8.27 -23.18
N ALA A 881 1.84 -8.44 -24.40
CA ALA A 881 0.43 -8.25 -24.78
C ALA A 881 0.20 -9.07 -26.07
N PRO A 882 -0.35 -10.29 -25.99
CA PRO A 882 -0.36 -11.24 -27.11
C PRO A 882 -1.19 -10.78 -28.31
N SER A 883 -2.15 -9.89 -28.11
CA SER A 883 -2.97 -9.32 -29.20
C SER A 883 -2.39 -8.02 -29.76
N GLY A 884 -1.32 -7.48 -29.15
CA GLY A 884 -0.64 -6.27 -29.62
C GLY A 884 -0.47 -5.22 -28.53
N LYS A 885 0.59 -4.41 -28.63
CA LYS A 885 0.87 -3.37 -27.62
C LYS A 885 -0.15 -2.23 -27.64
N PHE A 886 -0.62 -1.87 -28.83
CA PHE A 886 -1.62 -0.85 -29.07
C PHE A 886 -2.48 -1.25 -30.25
N VAL A 887 -3.79 -1.08 -30.14
CA VAL A 887 -4.72 -1.20 -31.26
C VAL A 887 -5.77 -0.10 -31.20
N ASN A 888 -6.12 0.44 -32.37
CA ASN A 888 -7.23 1.35 -32.53
C ASN A 888 -8.18 0.84 -33.61
N ASP A 889 -9.30 0.26 -33.17
CA ASP A 889 -10.35 -0.24 -34.05
C ASP A 889 -11.33 0.85 -34.49
N SER A 890 -11.20 2.08 -33.94
CA SER A 890 -12.11 3.18 -34.28
C SER A 890 -11.53 4.07 -35.38
N PRO A 891 -12.20 4.19 -36.54
CA PRO A 891 -11.83 5.17 -37.56
C PRO A 891 -12.13 6.62 -37.14
N SER A 892 -12.92 6.79 -36.08
CA SER A 892 -13.39 8.09 -35.56
C SER A 892 -12.63 8.55 -34.32
N PHE A 893 -11.58 7.81 -33.93
CA PHE A 893 -10.72 8.13 -32.79
C PHE A 893 -9.31 8.44 -33.24
N THR A 894 -8.78 9.58 -32.81
CA THR A 894 -7.41 10.01 -33.12
C THR A 894 -6.46 9.72 -31.96
N ALA A 895 -5.51 8.82 -32.17
CA ALA A 895 -4.40 8.58 -31.24
C ALA A 895 -3.16 9.35 -31.69
N SER A 896 -2.48 10.02 -30.76
CA SER A 896 -1.25 10.77 -31.01
C SER A 896 -0.23 10.59 -29.88
N GLY A 897 1.02 11.01 -30.07
CA GLY A 897 2.05 11.04 -29.03
C GLY A 897 3.36 10.39 -29.45
N SER A 898 4.29 10.22 -28.51
CA SER A 898 5.67 9.78 -28.79
C SER A 898 6.33 9.06 -27.60
N GLY A 899 7.43 8.37 -27.86
CA GLY A 899 8.20 7.66 -26.81
C GLY A 899 7.54 6.39 -26.28
N ASN A 900 6.43 5.94 -26.87
CA ASN A 900 5.86 4.64 -26.57
C ASN A 900 6.69 3.53 -27.26
N ASN A 901 6.67 2.31 -26.72
CA ASN A 901 7.42 1.19 -27.30
C ASN A 901 6.64 0.38 -28.37
N TRP A 902 5.78 1.06 -29.12
CA TRP A 902 4.96 0.62 -30.26
C TRP A 902 4.86 1.78 -31.26
#